data_AF-A0A923X6W6-F1
#
_entry.id   AF-A0A923X6W6-F1
#
_cell.length_a   1.000
_cell.length_b   1.000
_cell.length_c   1.000
_cell.angle_alpha   90.00
_cell.angle_beta   90.00
_cell.angle_gamma   90.00
#
_symmetry.space_group_name_H-M   'P 1'
#
loop_
_entity.id
_entity.type
_entity.pdbx_description
1 polymer ?
#
loop_
_entity_poly.entity_id
_entity_poly.type
_entity_poly.pdbx_seq_one_letter_code
_entity_poly.pdbx_strand_id
1 'polypeptide(L)'
;MKTEYSLKQFYPTNHPLLVQEDHLRNLFQAEKNLSVLLVLKTKNGSSWLDNHNYALLKTIQLNFQKNSDLKSVVSLASIQGASTSSEEISVGYLFDGLSLDERKKLAATHPFVKPHLLVNDESATLLVLNLKEANSLEIYDYAQSLKTYFSKNFPTITVDYGGLPAVQADLSVLLKKEMLRSVVIGFFIFLAGLLLIYKKPIAVIPVVITLIFVNVVVLGLLSAFGVPINVLLSTLPILITLDVISLVIHTQSHFQKSGNVFKTYKALFWENLLAAATTGMGFLILKTSPSALIQNYGLIVAVSSVAVWVLVHLVTIPILGFFPNVEFRDWIHRPAYWALWSLRNRKLVLTTSAFIFVFGFYSLTKINWNAKILDDLPEHQNTRETTEYIDKNFGGTLEANFVITTKGGWQKTDALRKLDNVISKIKVLPSVGSVVSVNDFYKSLSGSSKQRLPASNSELAEKNFMFSLSASNPIDKFVSEDTKNLLVQVRFKDKASNVIQGTKASVLNVIKKEFPNSKISFFGFGTQYHAINQEISKDLVFSFWHALVAIGLLLAVVFKSWRWALMACLPNLIPPLVLLIWLNVNQISLKPSVAIIFSIAIGLAFTNTVYIVGRILKLQRAHKYKNYFPLKKALIEESNPCLLATTLVILGFSVFLFSYFGMNRVFGQYMILSVVAAMFGDLIFLPSFLQQFKRYFTILAIVGLSFHVSKSYAATNDAEVLLKKAQSLLVSKDDSAQISMQIIEANGSKKERQITIKRKYSNKKNQVLVKIQKPSDQKGAGLLSVIEDGSEQQWLYLPSSKQVRRFVSKNKQEGVLGSELSPQDLDLNTAKAAQVTFLRNTKVGNVDVTMIEIKSNSNETQYLKAVVWI
;
A
#
# COMPACT_ATOMS: atom_id res chain seq x y z
N MET A 1 24.53 3.08 0.98
CA MET A 1 23.18 2.54 0.72
C MET A 1 22.26 3.69 0.33
N LYS A 2 21.45 3.52 -0.73
CA LYS A 2 20.46 4.52 -1.17
C LYS A 2 19.23 4.43 -0.26
N THR A 3 18.70 5.56 0.19
CA THR A 3 17.42 5.61 0.91
C THR A 3 16.33 6.12 -0.01
N GLU A 4 15.14 5.54 0.08
CA GLU A 4 14.00 5.97 -0.71
C GLU A 4 12.73 5.83 0.10
N TYR A 5 12.02 6.94 0.30
CA TYR A 5 10.66 6.92 0.81
C TYR A 5 9.71 7.44 -0.25
N SER A 6 8.84 6.57 -0.74
CA SER A 6 7.74 6.97 -1.60
C SER A 6 6.49 6.18 -1.24
N LEU A 7 5.38 6.90 -1.08
CA LEU A 7 4.09 6.27 -0.84
C LEU A 7 3.68 5.36 -2.01
N LYS A 8 4.22 5.56 -3.22
CA LYS A 8 3.97 4.68 -4.37
C LYS A 8 4.57 3.28 -4.20
N GLN A 9 5.62 3.12 -3.39
CA GLN A 9 6.27 1.82 -3.17
C GLN A 9 5.35 0.82 -2.46
N PHE A 10 4.34 1.31 -1.73
CA PHE A 10 3.33 0.45 -1.12
C PHE A 10 2.46 -0.28 -2.17
N TYR A 11 2.54 0.09 -3.46
CA TYR A 11 1.78 -0.52 -4.53
C TYR A 11 2.67 -1.33 -5.49
N PRO A 12 2.17 -2.45 -6.03
CA PRO A 12 2.81 -3.13 -7.16
C PRO A 12 2.94 -2.18 -8.35
N THR A 13 4.09 -2.19 -9.04
CA THR A 13 4.31 -1.36 -10.24
C THR A 13 3.28 -1.59 -11.33
N ASN A 14 2.77 -2.82 -11.45
CA ASN A 14 1.74 -3.20 -12.41
C ASN A 14 0.31 -3.14 -11.85
N HIS A 15 0.10 -2.49 -10.71
CA HIS A 15 -1.23 -2.40 -10.11
C HIS A 15 -2.19 -1.66 -11.07
N PRO A 16 -3.39 -2.20 -11.37
CA PRO A 16 -4.30 -1.60 -12.36
C PRO A 16 -4.59 -0.12 -12.12
N LEU A 17 -4.65 0.30 -10.85
CA LEU A 17 -4.87 1.69 -10.47
C LEU A 17 -3.70 2.63 -10.82
N LEU A 18 -2.45 2.16 -10.73
CA LEU A 18 -1.29 2.96 -11.13
C LEU A 18 -1.19 3.08 -12.65
N VAL A 19 -1.42 1.98 -13.37
CA VAL A 19 -1.46 1.99 -14.84
C VAL A 19 -2.57 2.91 -15.34
N GLN A 20 -3.74 2.86 -14.71
CA GLN A 20 -4.84 3.77 -15.01
C GLN A 20 -4.48 5.23 -14.67
N GLU A 21 -3.82 5.48 -13.53
CA GLU A 21 -3.36 6.82 -13.17
C GLU A 21 -2.39 7.38 -14.22
N ASP A 22 -1.38 6.62 -14.63
CA ASP A 22 -0.40 7.06 -15.62
C ASP A 22 -1.07 7.35 -16.98
N HIS A 23 -1.99 6.47 -17.41
CA HIS A 23 -2.78 6.71 -18.63
C HIS A 23 -3.63 7.98 -18.53
N LEU A 24 -4.38 8.16 -17.43
CA LEU A 24 -5.24 9.33 -17.24
C LEU A 24 -4.43 10.61 -17.07
N ARG A 25 -3.27 10.58 -16.42
CA ARG A 25 -2.37 11.73 -16.33
C ARG A 25 -1.86 12.15 -17.70
N ASN A 26 -1.38 11.19 -18.49
CA ASN A 26 -0.91 11.47 -19.85
C ASN A 26 -2.00 12.08 -20.73
N LEU A 27 -3.25 11.61 -20.58
CA LEU A 27 -4.40 12.12 -21.32
C LEU A 27 -4.73 13.61 -21.07
N PHE A 28 -4.34 14.15 -19.91
CA PHE A 28 -4.50 15.57 -19.57
C PHE A 28 -3.17 16.34 -19.53
N GLN A 29 -2.09 15.76 -20.05
CA GLN A 29 -0.73 16.30 -19.93
C GLN A 29 -0.39 16.69 -18.46
N ALA A 30 -1.01 15.97 -17.51
CA ALA A 30 -0.91 16.28 -16.10
C ALA A 30 0.46 15.86 -15.59
N GLU A 31 1.25 16.84 -15.20
CA GLU A 31 2.65 16.64 -14.83
C GLU A 31 2.79 15.73 -13.60
N LYS A 32 3.96 15.09 -13.48
CA LYS A 32 4.36 14.48 -12.21
C LYS A 32 4.59 15.62 -11.23
N ASN A 33 3.68 15.80 -10.27
CA ASN A 33 3.72 16.87 -9.27
C ASN A 33 4.96 16.72 -8.34
N LEU A 34 6.11 17.24 -8.77
CA LEU A 34 7.28 17.53 -7.94
C LEU A 34 7.18 18.96 -7.41
N SER A 35 6.05 19.26 -6.77
CA SER A 35 5.74 20.60 -6.28
C SER A 35 6.20 20.77 -4.83
N VAL A 36 7.06 21.75 -4.57
CA VAL A 36 7.33 22.25 -3.22
C VAL A 36 6.36 23.37 -2.93
N LEU A 37 5.56 23.22 -1.87
CA LEU A 37 4.59 24.23 -1.46
C LEU A 37 5.21 25.11 -0.38
N LEU A 38 5.42 26.38 -0.66
CA LEU A 38 5.86 27.37 0.32
C LEU A 38 4.66 28.15 0.84
N VAL A 39 4.55 28.23 2.17
CA VAL A 39 3.60 29.08 2.86
C VAL A 39 4.34 30.33 3.32
N LEU A 40 3.97 31.48 2.74
CA LEU A 40 4.52 32.78 3.11
C LEU A 40 3.51 33.48 4.03
N LYS A 41 3.92 33.80 5.26
CA LYS A 41 3.08 34.52 6.23
C LYS A 41 3.71 35.86 6.57
N THR A 42 2.89 36.89 6.73
CA THR A 42 3.36 38.20 7.21
C THR A 42 3.50 38.17 8.72
N LYS A 43 4.62 38.65 9.28
CA LYS A 43 4.82 38.65 10.75
C LYS A 43 3.81 39.53 11.49
N ASN A 44 3.36 40.59 10.84
CA ASN A 44 2.43 41.56 11.42
C ASN A 44 0.96 41.22 11.11
N GLY A 45 0.69 40.12 10.41
CA GLY A 45 -0.67 39.73 9.99
C GLY A 45 -1.28 40.62 8.88
N SER A 46 -0.47 41.45 8.21
CA SER A 46 -0.92 42.30 7.09
C SER A 46 -1.32 41.48 5.86
N SER A 47 -2.21 42.03 5.04
CA SER A 47 -2.79 41.32 3.89
C SER A 47 -1.80 41.21 2.74
N TRP A 48 -1.73 40.04 2.10
CA TRP A 48 -0.94 39.87 0.87
C TRP A 48 -1.49 40.64 -0.34
N LEU A 49 -2.69 41.24 -0.23
CA LEU A 49 -3.27 42.12 -1.25
C LEU A 49 -2.81 43.58 -1.12
N ASP A 50 -2.21 43.95 0.03
CA ASP A 50 -1.65 45.27 0.27
C ASP A 50 -0.56 45.58 -0.77
N ASN A 51 -0.48 46.84 -1.22
CA ASN A 51 0.41 47.24 -2.32
C ASN A 51 1.86 46.84 -2.09
N HIS A 52 2.36 47.01 -0.87
CA HIS A 52 3.73 46.63 -0.52
C HIS A 52 3.94 45.11 -0.60
N ASN A 53 3.06 44.32 0.02
CA ASN A 53 3.17 42.87 0.08
C ASN A 53 2.96 42.21 -1.29
N TYR A 54 2.04 42.72 -2.10
CA TYR A 54 1.82 42.23 -3.46
C TYR A 54 3.02 42.54 -4.37
N ALA A 55 3.59 43.74 -4.31
CA ALA A 55 4.81 44.10 -5.06
C ALA A 55 6.01 43.23 -4.66
N LEU A 56 6.12 42.92 -3.36
CA LEU A 56 7.12 42.01 -2.83
C LEU A 56 6.93 40.59 -3.38
N LEU A 57 5.71 40.06 -3.35
CA LEU A 57 5.38 38.74 -3.89
C LEU A 57 5.69 38.64 -5.39
N LYS A 58 5.37 39.69 -6.16
CA LYS A 58 5.69 39.77 -7.59
C LYS A 58 7.20 39.73 -7.84
N THR A 59 7.98 40.46 -7.04
CA THR A 59 9.44 40.45 -7.11
C THR A 59 9.99 39.04 -6.83
N ILE A 60 9.48 38.39 -5.78
CA ILE A 60 9.82 37.01 -5.43
C ILE A 60 9.53 36.07 -6.61
N GLN A 61 8.31 36.11 -7.16
CA GLN A 61 7.92 35.29 -8.29
C GLN A 61 8.83 35.47 -9.51
N LEU A 62 9.09 36.71 -9.92
CA LEU A 62 9.91 36.99 -11.11
C LEU A 62 11.35 36.48 -10.93
N ASN A 63 11.89 36.56 -9.71
CA ASN A 63 13.21 36.00 -9.40
C ASN A 63 13.22 34.48 -9.52
N PHE A 64 12.21 33.79 -8.98
CA PHE A 64 12.13 32.33 -9.07
C PHE A 64 11.81 31.84 -10.48
N GLN A 65 11.04 32.59 -11.27
CA GLN A 65 10.73 32.23 -12.65
C GLN A 65 11.97 32.23 -13.56
N LYS A 66 13.03 32.96 -13.20
CA LYS A 66 14.33 32.94 -13.89
C LYS A 66 15.20 31.72 -13.54
N ASN A 67 14.84 30.95 -12.50
CA ASN A 67 15.62 29.80 -12.07
C ASN A 67 15.49 28.64 -13.07
N SER A 68 16.61 28.16 -13.60
CA SER A 68 16.66 27.07 -14.58
C SER A 68 16.11 25.73 -14.07
N ASP A 69 16.13 25.52 -12.76
CA ASP A 69 15.76 24.25 -12.12
C ASP A 69 14.23 24.13 -11.93
N LEU A 70 13.55 25.28 -11.98
CA LEU A 70 12.10 25.36 -11.91
C LEU A 70 11.49 25.25 -13.31
N LYS A 71 10.44 24.44 -13.41
CA LYS A 71 9.62 24.35 -14.62
C LYS A 71 8.59 25.46 -14.66
N SER A 72 7.98 25.77 -13.52
CA SER A 72 7.01 26.85 -13.39
C SER A 72 6.87 27.29 -11.93
N VAL A 73 6.49 28.54 -11.73
CA VAL A 73 6.18 29.12 -10.42
C VAL A 73 4.73 29.59 -10.44
N VAL A 74 3.92 29.14 -9.49
CA VAL A 74 2.53 29.60 -9.33
C VAL A 74 2.39 30.35 -8.02
N SER A 75 1.89 31.58 -8.08
CA SER A 75 1.64 32.44 -6.94
C SER A 75 0.41 33.30 -7.19
N LEU A 76 -0.08 34.02 -6.17
CA LEU A 76 -1.12 35.03 -6.34
C LEU A 76 -0.77 36.08 -7.42
N ALA A 77 0.51 36.44 -7.55
CA ALA A 77 1.00 37.40 -8.54
C ALA A 77 1.26 36.78 -9.93
N SER A 78 1.05 35.45 -10.10
CA SER A 78 1.30 34.75 -11.38
C SER A 78 0.01 34.46 -12.13
N ILE A 79 -1.14 34.70 -11.51
CA ILE A 79 -2.43 34.45 -12.14
C ILE A 79 -2.55 35.42 -13.31
N GLN A 80 -2.63 34.88 -14.52
CA GLN A 80 -2.88 35.68 -15.72
C GLN A 80 -4.38 35.90 -15.90
N GLY A 81 -4.75 37.07 -16.36
CA GLY A 81 -6.11 37.47 -16.67
C GLY A 81 -6.16 38.45 -17.82
N ALA A 82 -7.34 38.61 -18.40
CA ALA A 82 -7.63 39.67 -19.35
C ALA A 82 -8.21 40.86 -18.58
N SER A 83 -7.54 42.01 -18.63
CA SER A 83 -8.10 43.28 -18.14
C SER A 83 -8.52 44.14 -19.34
N THR A 84 -9.80 44.48 -19.39
CA THR A 84 -10.34 45.47 -20.31
C THR A 84 -10.09 46.86 -19.76
N SER A 85 -9.04 47.54 -20.23
CA SER A 85 -9.00 48.99 -20.19
C SER A 85 -9.68 49.50 -21.47
N SER A 86 -10.27 50.68 -21.43
CA SER A 86 -11.43 51.13 -22.23
C SER A 86 -11.44 50.94 -23.75
N GLU A 87 -10.34 50.55 -24.41
CA GLU A 87 -10.32 50.22 -25.86
C GLU A 87 -9.37 49.04 -26.23
N GLU A 88 -8.67 48.42 -25.26
CA GLU A 88 -7.74 47.30 -25.52
C GLU A 88 -7.91 46.15 -24.51
N ILE A 89 -7.97 44.92 -25.01
CA ILE A 89 -7.88 43.71 -24.18
C ILE A 89 -6.41 43.44 -23.92
N SER A 90 -5.93 43.84 -22.74
CA SER A 90 -4.58 43.52 -22.29
C SER A 90 -4.58 42.19 -21.53
N VAL A 91 -3.74 41.26 -21.95
CA VAL A 91 -3.50 39.99 -21.24
C VAL A 91 -2.28 40.17 -20.36
N GLY A 92 -2.47 40.12 -19.04
CA GLY A 92 -1.41 40.42 -18.06
C GLY A 92 -1.64 39.72 -16.72
N TYR A 93 -0.89 40.10 -15.68
CA TYR A 93 -1.12 39.58 -14.34
C TYR A 93 -2.41 40.19 -13.77
N LEU A 94 -3.29 39.33 -13.27
CA LEU A 94 -4.68 39.63 -12.93
C LEU A 94 -4.85 40.79 -11.92
N PHE A 95 -3.90 40.95 -11.00
CA PHE A 95 -3.97 41.94 -9.92
C PHE A 95 -3.13 43.21 -10.18
N ASP A 96 -2.44 43.29 -11.31
CA ASP A 96 -1.66 44.47 -11.68
C ASP A 96 -2.57 45.65 -12.04
N GLY A 97 -2.17 46.87 -11.69
CA GLY A 97 -2.93 48.09 -11.99
C GLY A 97 -4.21 48.30 -11.16
N LEU A 98 -4.68 47.29 -10.44
CA LEU A 98 -5.87 47.38 -9.58
C LEU A 98 -5.60 48.08 -8.24
N SER A 99 -6.57 48.85 -7.76
CA SER A 99 -6.62 49.39 -6.40
C SER A 99 -6.82 48.28 -5.36
N LEU A 100 -6.51 48.56 -4.08
CA LEU A 100 -6.65 47.57 -2.99
C LEU A 100 -8.07 47.01 -2.88
N ASP A 101 -9.10 47.87 -3.01
CA ASP A 101 -10.50 47.46 -2.93
C ASP A 101 -10.92 46.57 -4.10
N GLU A 102 -10.42 46.87 -5.31
CA GLU A 102 -10.64 46.03 -6.48
C GLU A 102 -9.94 44.68 -6.34
N ARG A 103 -8.70 44.65 -5.85
CA ARG A 103 -7.99 43.39 -5.55
C ARG A 103 -8.75 42.55 -4.53
N LYS A 104 -9.29 43.16 -3.46
CA LYS A 104 -10.09 42.44 -2.44
C LYS A 104 -11.37 41.87 -3.03
N LYS A 105 -12.12 42.66 -3.81
CA LYS A 105 -13.35 42.20 -4.49
C LYS A 105 -13.05 41.05 -5.47
N LEU A 106 -11.97 41.18 -6.23
CA LEU A 106 -11.54 40.15 -7.18
C LEU A 106 -11.08 38.89 -6.46
N ALA A 107 -10.24 39.00 -5.44
CA ALA A 107 -9.76 37.86 -4.65
C ALA A 107 -10.89 37.11 -3.94
N ALA A 108 -11.96 37.80 -3.52
CA ALA A 108 -13.13 37.18 -2.90
C ALA A 108 -14.00 36.39 -3.89
N THR A 109 -13.99 36.78 -5.17
CA THR A 109 -14.83 36.16 -6.19
C THR A 109 -14.06 35.17 -7.07
N HIS A 110 -12.74 35.33 -7.23
CA HIS A 110 -11.95 34.57 -8.20
C HIS A 110 -11.75 33.09 -7.80
N PRO A 111 -12.07 32.12 -8.69
CA PRO A 111 -12.08 30.69 -8.34
C PRO A 111 -10.73 30.11 -7.91
N PHE A 112 -9.62 30.69 -8.38
CA PHE A 112 -8.26 30.19 -8.14
C PHE A 112 -7.53 30.92 -7.00
N VAL A 113 -8.16 31.88 -6.32
CA VAL A 113 -7.49 32.72 -5.31
C VAL A 113 -7.75 32.20 -3.90
N LYS A 114 -8.99 32.31 -3.40
CA LYS A 114 -9.37 31.77 -2.09
C LYS A 114 -10.15 30.46 -2.28
N PRO A 115 -9.78 29.34 -1.61
CA PRO A 115 -8.68 29.19 -0.66
C PRO A 115 -7.34 28.76 -1.29
N HIS A 116 -7.22 28.63 -2.62
CA HIS A 116 -6.10 27.91 -3.26
C HIS A 116 -4.71 28.54 -3.12
N LEU A 117 -4.64 29.87 -3.17
CA LEU A 117 -3.38 30.63 -3.16
C LEU A 117 -3.35 31.68 -2.03
N LEU A 118 -4.50 32.06 -1.48
CA LEU A 118 -4.63 33.04 -0.41
C LEU A 118 -5.58 32.51 0.67
N VAL A 119 -5.18 32.60 1.94
CA VAL A 119 -6.06 32.25 3.07
C VAL A 119 -7.17 33.29 3.21
N ASN A 120 -8.29 32.90 3.83
CA ASN A 120 -9.47 33.76 3.97
C ASN A 120 -9.18 35.11 4.64
N ASP A 121 -8.32 35.12 5.66
CA ASP A 121 -7.87 36.30 6.42
C ASP A 121 -6.74 37.08 5.72
N GLU A 122 -6.28 36.61 4.55
CA GLU A 122 -5.28 37.25 3.70
C GLU A 122 -3.87 37.36 4.29
N SER A 123 -3.64 36.82 5.49
CA SER A 123 -2.36 36.89 6.22
C SER A 123 -1.29 35.94 5.67
N ALA A 124 -1.71 34.93 4.90
CA ALA A 124 -0.84 33.91 4.31
C ALA A 124 -1.17 33.63 2.84
N THR A 125 -0.11 33.45 2.04
CA THR A 125 -0.19 33.10 0.60
C THR A 125 0.63 31.84 0.29
N LEU A 126 0.23 31.11 -0.74
CA LEU A 126 0.91 29.90 -1.21
C LEU A 126 1.76 30.22 -2.45
N LEU A 127 3.02 29.83 -2.42
CA LEU A 127 3.94 29.85 -3.56
C LEU A 127 4.27 28.40 -3.93
N VAL A 128 3.81 27.98 -5.11
CA VAL A 128 3.97 26.61 -5.62
C VAL A 128 5.14 26.58 -6.59
N LEU A 129 6.17 25.84 -6.23
CA LEU A 129 7.39 25.68 -7.02
C LEU A 129 7.39 24.30 -7.68
N ASN A 130 7.22 24.24 -9.01
CA ASN A 130 7.27 22.98 -9.75
C ASN A 130 8.68 22.73 -10.28
N LEU A 131 9.31 21.67 -9.80
CA LEU A 131 10.67 21.27 -10.20
C LEU A 131 10.63 20.46 -11.50
N LYS A 132 11.65 20.62 -12.36
CA LYS A 132 11.75 19.86 -13.63
C LYS A 132 11.95 18.37 -13.37
N GLU A 133 13.03 18.03 -12.66
CA GLU A 133 13.34 16.71 -12.17
C GLU A 133 14.15 16.89 -10.87
N ALA A 134 13.75 16.20 -9.80
CA ALA A 134 14.49 16.23 -8.55
C ALA A 134 14.24 14.94 -7.77
N ASN A 135 15.30 14.40 -7.17
CA ASN A 135 15.17 13.32 -6.19
C ASN A 135 14.81 13.87 -4.79
N SER A 136 14.46 12.97 -3.87
CA SER A 136 14.08 13.35 -2.50
C SER A 136 15.14 14.18 -1.75
N LEU A 137 16.43 13.98 -2.01
CA LEU A 137 17.50 14.75 -1.36
C LEU A 137 17.61 16.16 -1.96
N GLU A 138 17.54 16.28 -3.29
CA GLU A 138 17.54 17.57 -3.99
C GLU A 138 16.35 18.43 -3.57
N ILE A 139 15.16 17.83 -3.44
CA ILE A 139 13.97 18.52 -2.94
C ILE A 139 14.18 19.04 -1.52
N TYR A 140 14.78 18.22 -0.64
CA TYR A 140 15.09 18.61 0.74
C TYR A 140 16.08 19.77 0.79
N ASP A 141 17.21 19.64 0.10
CA ASP A 141 18.27 20.65 0.10
C ASP A 141 17.77 21.95 -0.51
N TYR A 142 16.99 21.86 -1.59
CA TYR A 142 16.35 23.01 -2.21
C TYR A 142 15.39 23.70 -1.23
N ALA A 143 14.46 22.96 -0.59
CA ALA A 143 13.51 23.52 0.38
C ALA A 143 14.21 24.21 1.57
N GLN A 144 15.29 23.63 2.08
CA GLN A 144 16.09 24.23 3.16
C GLN A 144 16.85 25.48 2.70
N SER A 145 17.40 25.47 1.49
CA SER A 145 18.06 26.63 0.89
C SER A 145 17.08 27.80 0.74
N LEU A 146 15.82 27.51 0.37
CA LEU A 146 14.76 28.51 0.26
C LEU A 146 14.43 29.11 1.63
N LYS A 147 14.25 28.28 2.68
CA LYS A 147 13.99 28.79 4.03
C LYS A 147 15.09 29.75 4.48
N THR A 148 16.34 29.40 4.21
CA THR A 148 17.52 30.25 4.51
C THR A 148 17.50 31.54 3.69
N TYR A 149 17.28 31.44 2.37
CA TYR A 149 17.18 32.60 1.46
C TYR A 149 16.10 33.60 1.90
N PHE A 150 14.89 33.12 2.22
CA PHE A 150 13.79 33.97 2.67
C PHE A 150 14.07 34.61 4.03
N SER A 151 14.63 33.87 4.98
CA SER A 151 15.00 34.43 6.29
C SER A 151 16.03 35.56 6.20
N LYS A 152 16.94 35.49 5.23
CA LYS A 152 18.01 36.49 5.03
C LYS A 152 17.54 37.72 4.25
N ASN A 153 16.78 37.52 3.18
CA ASN A 153 16.42 38.59 2.24
C ASN A 153 15.07 39.24 2.55
N PHE A 154 14.20 38.56 3.31
CA PHE A 154 12.84 39.01 3.59
C PHE A 154 12.48 38.84 5.08
N PRO A 155 13.11 39.60 5.99
CA PRO A 155 12.97 39.40 7.44
C PRO A 155 11.56 39.67 7.99
N THR A 156 10.70 40.36 7.24
CA THR A 156 9.29 40.65 7.56
C THR A 156 8.35 39.49 7.25
N ILE A 157 8.83 38.46 6.51
CA ILE A 157 8.07 37.28 6.11
C ILE A 157 8.56 36.07 6.89
N THR A 158 7.64 35.23 7.34
CA THR A 158 7.96 33.86 7.78
C THR A 158 7.62 32.88 6.66
N VAL A 159 8.55 31.96 6.40
CA VAL A 159 8.43 30.99 5.32
C VAL A 159 8.57 29.58 5.89
N ASP A 160 7.56 28.79 5.59
CA ASP A 160 7.57 27.36 5.82
C ASP A 160 7.28 26.62 4.51
N TYR A 161 7.66 25.35 4.46
CA TYR A 161 7.41 24.51 3.30
C TYR A 161 6.66 23.25 3.71
N GLY A 162 5.87 22.72 2.79
CA GLY A 162 5.06 21.54 3.01
C GLY A 162 4.61 20.91 1.70
N GLY A 163 3.59 20.05 1.82
CA GLY A 163 3.10 19.23 0.73
C GLY A 163 3.77 17.86 0.68
N LEU A 164 3.11 16.93 -0.01
CA LEU A 164 3.47 15.52 0.02
C LEU A 164 4.91 15.24 -0.49
N PRO A 165 5.41 15.88 -1.58
CA PRO A 165 6.79 15.70 -2.02
C PRO A 165 7.83 16.16 -0.99
N ALA A 166 7.61 17.31 -0.35
CA ALA A 166 8.51 17.83 0.68
C ALA A 166 8.52 16.93 1.93
N VAL A 167 7.34 16.41 2.32
CA VAL A 167 7.24 15.41 3.39
C VAL A 167 8.04 14.15 3.02
N GLN A 168 7.93 13.63 1.79
CA GLN A 168 8.69 12.45 1.37
C GLN A 168 10.21 12.69 1.34
N ALA A 169 10.62 13.89 0.97
CA ALA A 169 12.01 14.36 1.01
C ALA A 169 12.58 14.34 2.44
N ASP A 170 11.89 14.98 3.38
CA ASP A 170 12.26 15.00 4.80
C ASP A 170 12.36 13.59 5.39
N LEU A 171 11.37 12.74 5.13
CA LEU A 171 11.37 11.36 5.61
C LEU A 171 12.56 10.57 5.05
N SER A 172 12.92 10.78 3.78
CA SER A 172 14.07 10.11 3.16
C SER A 172 15.41 10.48 3.83
N VAL A 173 15.57 11.74 4.24
CA VAL A 173 16.75 12.21 4.99
C VAL A 173 16.74 11.68 6.43
N LEU A 174 15.57 11.71 7.08
CA LEU A 174 15.41 11.21 8.44
C LEU A 174 15.75 9.73 8.54
N LEU A 175 15.30 8.90 7.58
CA LEU A 175 15.61 7.47 7.56
C LEU A 175 17.12 7.19 7.63
N LYS A 176 17.94 7.97 6.92
CA LYS A 176 19.40 7.83 6.94
C LYS A 176 19.98 8.13 8.33
N LYS A 177 19.50 9.22 8.97
CA LYS A 177 19.93 9.60 10.33
C LYS A 177 19.46 8.60 11.38
N GLU A 178 18.22 8.14 11.25
CA GLU A 178 17.59 7.16 12.15
C GLU A 178 18.31 5.83 12.13
N MET A 179 18.65 5.32 10.95
CA MET A 179 19.29 4.02 10.84
C MET A 179 20.67 3.98 11.52
N LEU A 180 21.45 5.07 11.40
CA LEU A 180 22.72 5.18 12.13
C LEU A 180 22.47 5.26 13.65
N ARG A 181 21.52 6.10 14.07
CA ARG A 181 21.21 6.25 15.50
C ARG A 181 20.71 4.95 16.12
N SER A 182 19.81 4.23 15.44
CA SER A 182 19.24 2.98 15.94
C SER A 182 20.32 1.91 16.08
N VAL A 183 21.29 1.84 15.15
CA VAL A 183 22.44 0.93 15.27
C VAL A 183 23.33 1.32 16.46
N VAL A 184 23.63 2.61 16.66
CA VAL A 184 24.48 3.07 17.76
C VAL A 184 23.81 2.86 19.13
N ILE A 185 22.56 3.30 19.29
CA ILE A 185 21.79 3.08 20.52
C ILE A 185 21.61 1.59 20.78
N GLY A 186 21.27 0.83 19.73
CA GLY A 186 21.15 -0.62 19.80
C GLY A 186 22.43 -1.28 20.29
N PHE A 187 23.59 -0.90 19.75
CA PHE A 187 24.87 -1.42 20.19
C PHE A 187 25.09 -1.25 21.70
N PHE A 188 24.85 -0.05 22.25
CA PHE A 188 25.02 0.18 23.69
C PHE A 188 23.99 -0.55 24.55
N ILE A 189 22.72 -0.60 24.13
CA ILE A 189 21.68 -1.35 24.84
C ILE A 189 22.00 -2.85 24.86
N PHE A 190 22.39 -3.42 23.72
CA PHE A 190 22.80 -4.82 23.64
C PHE A 190 24.08 -5.09 24.43
N LEU A 191 25.09 -4.22 24.35
CA LEU A 191 26.32 -4.35 25.13
C LEU A 191 26.02 -4.36 26.64
N ALA A 192 25.16 -3.45 27.12
CA ALA A 192 24.73 -3.44 28.51
C ALA A 192 23.98 -4.74 28.89
N GLY A 193 23.06 -5.20 28.04
CA GLY A 193 22.35 -6.47 28.23
C GLY A 193 23.30 -7.68 28.30
N LEU A 194 24.31 -7.73 27.42
CA LEU A 194 25.31 -8.80 27.43
C LEU A 194 26.19 -8.72 28.70
N LEU A 195 26.64 -7.54 29.12
CA LEU A 195 27.46 -7.38 30.34
C LEU A 195 26.72 -7.80 31.63
N LEU A 196 25.39 -7.73 31.64
CA LEU A 196 24.56 -8.24 32.73
C LEU A 196 24.47 -9.78 32.75
N ILE A 197 24.63 -10.43 31.59
CA ILE A 197 24.47 -11.88 31.40
C ILE A 197 25.78 -12.62 31.68
N TYR A 198 26.90 -12.10 31.17
CA TYR A 198 28.20 -12.76 31.31
C TYR A 198 28.87 -12.39 32.64
N LYS A 199 29.59 -13.35 33.21
CA LYS A 199 30.33 -13.16 34.47
C LYS A 199 31.61 -12.36 34.26
N LYS A 200 32.28 -12.57 33.12
CA LYS A 200 33.50 -11.86 32.72
C LYS A 200 33.21 -11.03 31.46
N PRO A 201 33.59 -9.74 31.40
CA PRO A 201 33.33 -8.89 30.23
C PRO A 201 33.99 -9.44 28.96
N ILE A 202 35.11 -10.17 29.09
CA ILE A 202 35.81 -10.76 27.95
C ILE A 202 34.97 -11.81 27.20
N ALA A 203 33.99 -12.45 27.87
CA ALA A 203 33.09 -13.42 27.26
C ALA A 203 32.06 -12.77 26.31
N VAL A 204 31.92 -11.44 26.34
CA VAL A 204 31.05 -10.67 25.43
C VAL A 204 31.69 -10.49 24.05
N ILE A 205 33.03 -10.52 23.96
CA ILE A 205 33.78 -10.26 22.72
C ILE A 205 33.34 -11.18 21.57
N PRO A 206 33.24 -12.52 21.75
CA PRO A 206 32.72 -13.42 20.71
C PRO A 206 31.37 -13.01 20.13
N VAL A 207 30.46 -12.56 21.00
CA VAL A 207 29.11 -12.16 20.61
C VAL A 207 29.16 -10.88 19.81
N VAL A 208 29.93 -9.89 20.26
CA VAL A 208 30.08 -8.59 19.58
C VAL A 208 30.76 -8.74 18.23
N ILE A 209 31.83 -9.55 18.12
CA ILE A 209 32.49 -9.83 16.83
C ILE A 209 31.50 -10.48 15.86
N THR A 210 30.77 -11.50 16.30
CA THR A 210 29.76 -12.17 15.47
C THR A 210 28.68 -11.19 15.02
N LEU A 211 28.16 -10.36 15.94
CA LEU A 211 27.13 -9.36 15.68
C LEU A 211 27.57 -8.35 14.63
N ILE A 212 28.76 -7.76 14.80
CA ILE A 212 29.30 -6.76 13.86
C ILE A 212 29.53 -7.41 12.49
N PHE A 213 30.18 -8.58 12.45
CA PHE A 213 30.48 -9.27 11.20
C PHE A 213 29.21 -9.61 10.42
N VAL A 214 28.21 -10.24 11.07
CA VAL A 214 26.97 -10.66 10.42
C VAL A 214 26.19 -9.44 9.90
N ASN A 215 26.05 -8.38 10.69
CA ASN A 215 25.37 -7.16 10.23
C ASN A 215 26.08 -6.52 9.03
N VAL A 216 27.41 -6.40 9.07
CA VAL A 216 28.19 -5.81 7.96
C VAL A 216 28.05 -6.65 6.70
N VAL A 217 28.14 -7.98 6.79
CA VAL A 217 28.01 -8.87 5.62
C VAL A 217 26.60 -8.80 5.04
N VAL A 218 25.55 -8.92 5.86
CA VAL A 218 24.17 -8.91 5.36
C VAL A 218 23.82 -7.55 4.75
N LEU A 219 24.16 -6.43 5.41
CA LEU A 219 23.92 -5.09 4.86
C LEU A 219 24.78 -4.82 3.62
N GLY A 220 26.02 -5.31 3.60
CA GLY A 220 26.91 -5.24 2.45
C GLY A 220 26.35 -5.97 1.23
N LEU A 221 25.82 -7.18 1.42
CA LEU A 221 25.15 -7.95 0.36
C LEU A 221 23.93 -7.20 -0.17
N LEU A 222 23.07 -6.64 0.70
CA LEU A 222 21.92 -5.85 0.27
C LEU A 222 22.33 -4.62 -0.55
N SER A 223 23.40 -3.93 -0.14
CA SER A 223 23.95 -2.82 -0.89
C SER A 223 24.52 -3.27 -2.24
N ALA A 224 25.17 -4.44 -2.31
CA ALA A 224 25.72 -4.99 -3.55
C ALA A 224 24.63 -5.40 -4.55
N PHE A 225 23.49 -5.92 -4.06
CA PHE A 225 22.31 -6.19 -4.88
C PHE A 225 21.49 -4.95 -5.25
N GLY A 226 21.93 -3.75 -4.82
CA GLY A 226 21.25 -2.49 -5.14
C GLY A 226 19.89 -2.32 -4.47
N VAL A 227 19.63 -3.03 -3.37
CA VAL A 227 18.37 -2.94 -2.64
C VAL A 227 18.30 -1.60 -1.90
N PRO A 228 17.33 -0.70 -2.21
CA PRO A 228 17.19 0.57 -1.52
C PRO A 228 16.64 0.36 -0.11
N ILE A 229 17.11 1.17 0.84
CA ILE A 229 16.59 1.17 2.21
C ILE A 229 15.34 2.04 2.27
N ASN A 230 14.21 1.38 2.49
CA ASN A 230 12.93 1.99 2.81
C ASN A 230 12.69 1.97 4.34
N VAL A 231 11.53 2.50 4.79
CA VAL A 231 11.19 2.54 6.22
C VAL A 231 11.23 1.17 6.87
N LEU A 232 10.65 0.15 6.23
CA LEU A 232 10.60 -1.20 6.82
C LEU A 232 12.01 -1.78 6.93
N LEU A 233 12.82 -1.69 5.87
CA LEU A 233 14.21 -2.16 5.86
C LEU A 233 15.11 -1.39 6.82
N SER A 234 14.75 -0.18 7.25
CA SER A 234 15.48 0.52 8.31
C SER A 234 15.48 -0.23 9.66
N THR A 235 14.50 -1.13 9.87
CA THR A 235 14.42 -1.99 11.07
C THR A 235 15.30 -3.24 11.00
N LEU A 236 15.77 -3.60 9.80
CA LEU A 236 16.46 -4.86 9.53
C LEU A 236 17.75 -5.08 10.35
N PRO A 237 18.65 -4.08 10.55
CA PRO A 237 19.86 -4.28 11.35
C PRO A 237 19.57 -4.74 12.78
N ILE A 238 18.49 -4.24 13.38
CA ILE A 238 18.08 -4.65 14.72
C ILE A 238 17.53 -6.08 14.68
N LEU A 239 16.71 -6.43 13.69
CA LEU A 239 16.21 -7.80 13.53
C LEU A 239 17.34 -8.82 13.33
N ILE A 240 18.34 -8.50 12.50
CA ILE A 240 19.54 -9.33 12.32
C ILE A 240 20.28 -9.49 13.65
N THR A 241 20.46 -8.40 14.38
CA THR A 241 21.13 -8.41 15.68
C THR A 241 20.40 -9.32 16.68
N LEU A 242 19.06 -9.30 16.69
CA LEU A 242 18.24 -10.16 17.52
C LEU A 242 18.40 -11.65 17.18
N ASP A 243 18.36 -12.00 15.89
CA ASP A 243 18.56 -13.37 15.42
C ASP A 243 19.96 -13.88 15.80
N VAL A 244 21.00 -13.06 15.61
CA VAL A 244 22.38 -13.39 16.00
C VAL A 244 22.49 -13.64 17.50
N ILE A 245 21.97 -12.72 18.32
CA ILE A 245 22.06 -12.82 19.78
C ILE A 245 21.35 -14.09 20.28
N SER A 246 20.15 -14.38 19.76
CA SER A 246 19.41 -15.59 20.12
C SER A 246 20.23 -16.86 19.83
N LEU A 247 20.73 -17.00 18.60
CA LEU A 247 21.51 -18.17 18.19
C LEU A 247 22.83 -18.31 18.97
N VAL A 248 23.55 -17.21 19.19
CA VAL A 248 24.84 -17.23 19.90
C VAL A 248 24.66 -17.58 21.37
N ILE A 249 23.64 -17.05 22.05
CA ILE A 249 23.40 -17.33 23.49
C ILE A 249 23.02 -18.78 23.71
N HIS A 250 22.14 -19.36 22.90
CA HIS A 250 21.82 -20.78 22.98
C HIS A 250 23.06 -21.65 22.72
N THR A 251 23.86 -21.26 21.72
CA THR A 251 25.13 -21.94 21.39
C THR A 251 26.12 -21.91 22.54
N GLN A 252 26.35 -20.73 23.12
CA GLN A 252 27.30 -20.55 24.23
C GLN A 252 26.82 -21.19 25.53
N SER A 253 25.53 -21.12 25.84
CA SER A 253 24.94 -21.75 27.03
C SER A 253 25.14 -23.28 27.01
N HIS A 254 25.00 -23.89 25.83
CA HIS A 254 25.27 -25.32 25.65
C HIS A 254 26.79 -25.63 25.61
N PHE A 255 27.59 -24.73 25.05
CA PHE A 255 29.06 -24.84 25.07
C PHE A 255 29.60 -24.88 26.50
N GLN A 256 29.15 -23.99 27.38
CA GLN A 256 29.56 -23.98 28.79
C GLN A 256 29.29 -25.32 29.50
N LYS A 257 28.19 -26.00 29.16
CA LYS A 257 27.84 -27.31 29.75
C LYS A 257 28.64 -28.46 29.15
N SER A 258 28.97 -28.40 27.86
CA SER A 258 29.61 -29.52 27.15
C SER A 258 31.14 -29.44 27.14
N GLY A 259 31.71 -28.23 27.28
CA GLY A 259 33.14 -27.95 27.17
C GLY A 259 33.75 -28.27 25.81
N ASN A 260 32.94 -28.61 24.79
CA ASN A 260 33.42 -29.11 23.52
C ASN A 260 32.63 -28.50 22.34
N VAL A 261 33.36 -27.85 21.43
CA VAL A 261 32.81 -27.11 20.29
C VAL A 261 32.05 -28.05 19.35
N PHE A 262 32.63 -29.20 19.01
CA PHE A 262 32.02 -30.14 18.07
C PHE A 262 30.75 -30.80 18.65
N LYS A 263 30.75 -31.17 19.93
CA LYS A 263 29.56 -31.69 20.61
C LYS A 263 28.43 -30.65 20.66
N THR A 264 28.77 -29.38 20.89
CA THR A 264 27.81 -28.28 20.90
C THR A 264 27.20 -28.08 19.51
N TYR A 265 28.04 -28.00 18.49
CA TYR A 265 27.60 -27.86 17.10
C TYR A 265 26.65 -28.98 16.69
N LYS A 266 27.05 -30.24 16.91
CA LYS A 266 26.24 -31.41 16.54
C LYS A 266 24.92 -31.46 17.30
N ALA A 267 24.89 -30.97 18.53
CA ALA A 267 23.67 -30.91 19.32
C ALA A 267 22.69 -29.87 18.76
N LEU A 268 23.17 -28.66 18.46
CA LEU A 268 22.33 -27.49 18.21
C LEU A 268 22.07 -27.18 16.73
N PHE A 269 22.82 -27.77 15.78
CA PHE A 269 22.72 -27.43 14.36
C PHE A 269 21.26 -27.43 13.84
N TRP A 270 20.52 -28.51 14.11
CA TRP A 270 19.15 -28.66 13.63
C TRP A 270 18.15 -27.80 14.40
N GLU A 271 18.43 -27.55 15.68
CA GLU A 271 17.59 -26.76 16.57
C GLU A 271 17.69 -25.26 16.18
N ASN A 272 18.91 -24.79 15.90
CA ASN A 272 19.20 -23.47 15.36
C ASN A 272 18.66 -23.27 13.93
N LEU A 273 18.83 -24.26 13.04
CA LEU A 273 18.30 -24.19 11.68
C LEU A 273 16.78 -24.10 11.70
N LEU A 274 16.13 -24.87 12.56
CA LEU A 274 14.69 -24.84 12.70
C LEU A 274 14.21 -23.48 13.21
N ALA A 275 14.88 -22.89 14.19
CA ALA A 275 14.56 -21.54 14.67
C ALA A 275 14.66 -20.50 13.55
N ALA A 276 15.75 -20.51 12.78
CA ALA A 276 15.92 -19.62 11.63
C ALA A 276 14.89 -19.89 10.52
N ALA A 277 14.55 -21.16 10.27
CA ALA A 277 13.55 -21.54 9.28
C ALA A 277 12.13 -21.12 9.69
N THR A 278 11.77 -21.22 10.98
CA THR A 278 10.47 -20.76 11.48
C THR A 278 10.35 -19.24 11.40
N THR A 279 11.41 -18.51 11.77
CA THR A 279 11.47 -17.05 11.60
C THR A 279 11.35 -16.67 10.12
N GLY A 280 12.18 -17.26 9.28
CA GLY A 280 12.19 -17.02 7.84
C GLY A 280 10.83 -17.32 7.19
N MET A 281 10.18 -18.41 7.57
CA MET A 281 8.84 -18.76 7.08
C MET A 281 7.76 -17.77 7.54
N GLY A 282 7.86 -17.27 8.78
CA GLY A 282 6.98 -16.21 9.30
C GLY A 282 7.08 -14.91 8.50
N PHE A 283 8.28 -14.55 8.01
CA PHE A 283 8.46 -13.40 7.13
C PHE A 283 8.13 -13.70 5.66
N LEU A 284 8.39 -14.92 5.19
CA LEU A 284 8.15 -15.31 3.79
C LEU A 284 6.68 -15.22 3.40
N ILE A 285 5.77 -15.40 4.37
CA ILE A 285 4.33 -15.23 4.14
C ILE A 285 3.97 -13.83 3.66
N LEU A 286 4.74 -12.80 4.02
CA LEU A 286 4.51 -11.43 3.58
C LEU A 286 4.67 -11.27 2.07
N LYS A 287 5.28 -12.24 1.37
CA LYS A 287 5.31 -12.31 -0.09
C LYS A 287 3.91 -12.43 -0.71
N THR A 288 2.90 -12.90 0.05
CA THR A 288 1.51 -12.93 -0.42
C THR A 288 0.78 -11.60 -0.23
N SER A 289 1.40 -10.61 0.43
CA SER A 289 0.80 -9.28 0.60
C SER A 289 0.58 -8.62 -0.77
N PRO A 290 -0.49 -7.83 -0.98
CA PRO A 290 -0.67 -7.06 -2.21
C PRO A 290 0.35 -5.91 -2.33
N SER A 291 1.07 -5.55 -1.26
CA SER A 291 2.02 -4.43 -1.27
C SER A 291 3.44 -4.87 -1.66
N ALA A 292 3.98 -4.32 -2.75
CA ALA A 292 5.35 -4.64 -3.20
C ALA A 292 6.42 -4.33 -2.14
N LEU A 293 6.27 -3.22 -1.41
CA LEU A 293 7.14 -2.87 -0.30
C LEU A 293 7.22 -3.98 0.76
N ILE A 294 6.07 -4.52 1.15
CA ILE A 294 5.97 -5.54 2.19
C ILE A 294 6.41 -6.92 1.67
N GLN A 295 6.10 -7.24 0.41
CA GLN A 295 6.61 -8.46 -0.25
C GLN A 295 8.14 -8.48 -0.25
N ASN A 296 8.77 -7.39 -0.69
CA ASN A 296 10.23 -7.27 -0.74
C ASN A 296 10.84 -7.33 0.66
N TYR A 297 10.24 -6.62 1.63
CA TYR A 297 10.68 -6.67 3.02
C TYR A 297 10.62 -8.09 3.58
N GLY A 298 9.50 -8.80 3.41
CA GLY A 298 9.33 -10.17 3.87
C GLY A 298 10.34 -11.14 3.26
N LEU A 299 10.56 -11.05 1.95
CA LEU A 299 11.55 -11.87 1.26
C LEU A 299 12.97 -11.59 1.75
N ILE A 300 13.34 -10.31 1.88
CA ILE A 300 14.68 -9.90 2.34
C ILE A 300 14.93 -10.39 3.76
N VAL A 301 13.99 -10.22 4.67
CA VAL A 301 14.15 -10.71 6.06
C VAL A 301 14.19 -12.23 6.09
N ALA A 302 13.36 -12.92 5.32
CA ALA A 302 13.34 -14.39 5.27
C ALA A 302 14.69 -14.97 4.80
N VAL A 303 15.25 -14.42 3.71
CA VAL A 303 16.58 -14.80 3.21
C VAL A 303 17.67 -14.42 4.21
N SER A 304 17.56 -13.23 4.82
CA SER A 304 18.51 -12.75 5.82
C SER A 304 18.54 -13.66 7.05
N SER A 305 17.40 -14.17 7.54
CA SER A 305 17.35 -15.04 8.73
C SER A 305 18.09 -16.37 8.50
N VAL A 306 17.94 -16.98 7.32
CA VAL A 306 18.71 -18.17 6.94
C VAL A 306 20.19 -17.84 6.74
N ALA A 307 20.51 -16.70 6.11
CA ALA A 307 21.89 -16.25 5.95
C ALA A 307 22.56 -15.99 7.31
N VAL A 308 21.85 -15.39 8.26
CA VAL A 308 22.31 -15.17 9.64
C VAL A 308 22.65 -16.51 10.30
N TRP A 309 21.80 -17.51 10.17
CA TRP A 309 22.11 -18.85 10.69
C TRP A 309 23.42 -19.40 10.12
N VAL A 310 23.63 -19.32 8.80
CA VAL A 310 24.89 -19.75 8.17
C VAL A 310 26.08 -18.98 8.74
N LEU A 311 26.00 -17.64 8.73
CA LEU A 311 27.10 -16.77 9.14
C LEU A 311 27.44 -16.93 10.63
N VAL A 312 26.45 -17.09 11.50
CA VAL A 312 26.66 -17.36 12.93
C VAL A 312 27.41 -18.67 13.13
N HIS A 313 27.05 -19.75 12.42
CA HIS A 313 27.78 -21.01 12.56
C HIS A 313 29.20 -20.90 11.99
N LEU A 314 29.39 -20.20 10.87
CA LEU A 314 30.72 -19.97 10.30
C LEU A 314 31.65 -19.19 11.25
N VAL A 315 31.13 -18.26 12.03
CA VAL A 315 31.93 -17.33 12.85
C VAL A 315 32.01 -17.77 14.30
N THR A 316 30.89 -18.11 14.93
CA THR A 316 30.85 -18.44 16.36
C THR A 316 31.58 -19.73 16.67
N ILE A 317 31.52 -20.75 15.79
CA ILE A 317 32.16 -22.05 16.04
C ILE A 317 33.70 -21.92 16.15
N PRO A 318 34.41 -21.30 15.19
CA PRO A 318 35.85 -21.05 15.34
C PRO A 318 36.18 -20.18 16.55
N ILE A 319 35.41 -19.11 16.79
CA ILE A 319 35.67 -18.18 17.89
C ILE A 319 35.58 -18.89 19.25
N LEU A 320 34.63 -19.80 19.45
CA LEU A 320 34.53 -20.55 20.71
C LEU A 320 35.74 -21.44 20.98
N GLY A 321 36.48 -21.85 19.96
CA GLY A 321 37.77 -22.52 20.12
C GLY A 321 38.84 -21.65 20.79
N PHE A 322 38.81 -20.34 20.55
CA PHE A 322 39.73 -19.35 21.15
C PHE A 322 39.25 -18.80 22.49
N PHE A 323 37.96 -18.96 22.81
CA PHE A 323 37.34 -18.49 24.04
C PHE A 323 36.71 -19.67 24.82
N PRO A 324 37.51 -20.57 25.42
CA PRO A 324 36.98 -21.74 26.12
C PRO A 324 36.22 -21.41 27.41
N ASN A 325 36.46 -20.24 28.01
CA ASN A 325 35.91 -19.82 29.31
C ASN A 325 34.73 -18.82 29.16
N VAL A 326 33.74 -19.16 28.35
CA VAL A 326 32.48 -18.40 28.29
C VAL A 326 31.60 -18.78 29.48
N GLU A 327 31.74 -18.02 30.57
CA GLU A 327 30.95 -18.22 31.80
C GLU A 327 29.79 -17.23 31.87
N PHE A 328 28.58 -17.77 31.83
CA PHE A 328 27.37 -17.05 32.22
C PHE A 328 27.32 -16.88 33.74
N ARG A 329 26.64 -15.83 34.24
CA ARG A 329 26.42 -15.67 35.69
C ARG A 329 25.60 -16.81 36.26
N ASP A 330 25.88 -17.20 37.51
CA ASP A 330 25.37 -18.44 38.11
C ASP A 330 23.84 -18.55 38.12
N TRP A 331 23.13 -17.43 38.25
CA TRP A 331 21.67 -17.40 38.28
C TRP A 331 21.02 -17.92 36.98
N ILE A 332 21.73 -17.89 35.86
CA ILE A 332 21.26 -18.31 34.54
C ILE A 332 21.07 -19.83 34.46
N HIS A 333 22.01 -20.58 35.04
CA HIS A 333 21.98 -22.05 35.04
C HIS A 333 21.33 -22.63 36.30
N ARG A 334 20.83 -21.79 37.20
CA ARG A 334 20.02 -22.28 38.33
C ARG A 334 18.76 -22.94 37.81
N PRO A 335 18.31 -24.03 38.45
CA PRO A 335 17.05 -24.67 38.09
C PRO A 335 15.89 -23.66 38.14
N ALA A 336 15.16 -23.53 37.03
CA ALA A 336 14.05 -22.59 36.89
C ALA A 336 12.79 -23.08 37.63
N TYR A 337 12.86 -23.23 38.96
CA TYR A 337 11.73 -23.71 39.77
C TYR A 337 10.50 -22.80 39.69
N TRP A 338 10.70 -21.50 39.42
CA TRP A 338 9.62 -20.55 39.19
C TRP A 338 8.71 -20.99 38.02
N ALA A 339 9.24 -21.65 36.99
CA ALA A 339 8.47 -22.11 35.84
C ALA A 339 7.44 -23.18 36.21
N LEU A 340 7.64 -23.90 37.32
CA LEU A 340 6.68 -24.88 37.85
C LEU A 340 5.42 -24.23 38.42
N TRP A 341 5.43 -22.91 38.68
CA TRP A 341 4.26 -22.16 39.12
C TRP A 341 3.10 -22.31 38.13
N SER A 342 3.39 -22.31 36.83
CA SER A 342 2.39 -22.50 35.76
C SER A 342 1.63 -23.83 35.92
N LEU A 343 2.36 -24.90 36.26
CA LEU A 343 1.80 -26.24 36.48
C LEU A 343 0.98 -26.32 37.78
N ARG A 344 1.39 -25.60 38.83
CA ARG A 344 0.67 -25.55 40.11
C ARG A 344 -0.63 -24.76 39.99
N ASN A 345 -0.60 -23.63 39.29
CA ASN A 345 -1.72 -22.70 39.15
C ASN A 345 -2.45 -22.82 37.80
N ARG A 346 -2.46 -24.02 37.22
CA ARG A 346 -3.00 -24.30 35.88
C ARG A 346 -4.44 -23.79 35.65
N LYS A 347 -5.30 -23.79 36.67
CA LYS A 347 -6.69 -23.30 36.53
C LYS A 347 -6.70 -21.82 36.19
N LEU A 348 -5.90 -21.02 36.90
CA LEU A 348 -5.75 -19.59 36.64
C LEU A 348 -5.23 -19.34 35.23
N VAL A 349 -4.16 -20.05 34.84
CA VAL A 349 -3.54 -19.95 33.51
C VAL A 349 -4.53 -20.30 32.38
N LEU A 350 -5.33 -21.35 32.56
CA LEU A 350 -6.36 -21.72 31.60
C LEU A 350 -7.50 -20.70 31.52
N THR A 351 -7.95 -20.16 32.66
CA THR A 351 -9.01 -19.15 32.66
C THR A 351 -8.56 -17.83 32.04
N THR A 352 -7.32 -17.39 32.30
CA THR A 352 -6.78 -16.17 31.71
C THR A 352 -6.52 -16.33 30.21
N SER A 353 -6.03 -17.49 29.77
CA SER A 353 -5.90 -17.77 28.33
C SER A 353 -7.27 -17.79 27.65
N ALA A 354 -8.26 -18.48 28.23
CA ALA A 354 -9.63 -18.48 27.70
C ALA A 354 -10.19 -17.06 27.56
N PHE A 355 -9.96 -16.19 28.56
CA PHE A 355 -10.35 -14.78 28.50
C PHE A 355 -9.64 -14.04 27.35
N ILE A 356 -8.33 -14.21 27.19
CA ILE A 356 -7.56 -13.60 26.09
C ILE A 356 -8.07 -14.10 24.73
N PHE A 357 -8.38 -15.39 24.59
CA PHE A 357 -8.95 -15.94 23.36
C PHE A 357 -10.32 -15.31 23.06
N VAL A 358 -11.26 -15.35 24.01
CA VAL A 358 -12.61 -14.80 23.82
C VAL A 358 -12.55 -13.30 23.50
N PHE A 359 -11.82 -12.52 24.29
CA PHE A 359 -11.76 -11.07 24.11
C PHE A 359 -10.92 -10.66 22.88
N GLY A 360 -9.87 -11.41 22.56
CA GLY A 360 -9.05 -11.19 21.36
C GLY A 360 -9.82 -11.47 20.07
N PHE A 361 -10.56 -12.58 20.02
CA PHE A 361 -11.44 -12.86 18.88
C PHE A 361 -12.61 -11.87 18.79
N TYR A 362 -13.21 -11.48 19.92
CA TYR A 362 -14.21 -10.41 19.93
C TYR A 362 -13.63 -9.10 19.37
N SER A 363 -12.39 -8.75 19.73
CA SER A 363 -11.72 -7.54 19.27
C SER A 363 -11.52 -7.48 17.76
N LEU A 364 -11.41 -8.63 17.06
CA LEU A 364 -11.38 -8.67 15.58
C LEU A 364 -12.61 -7.99 14.95
N THR A 365 -13.78 -8.11 15.60
CA THR A 365 -15.03 -7.53 15.09
C THR A 365 -15.15 -6.02 15.32
N LYS A 366 -14.28 -5.45 16.17
CA LYS A 366 -14.33 -4.05 16.62
C LYS A 366 -13.07 -3.25 16.23
N ILE A 367 -12.17 -3.82 15.41
CA ILE A 367 -10.98 -3.11 14.94
C ILE A 367 -11.38 -1.83 14.18
N ASN A 368 -10.71 -0.74 14.52
CA ASN A 368 -10.80 0.51 13.78
C ASN A 368 -9.91 0.46 12.53
N TRP A 369 -10.52 0.45 11.35
CA TRP A 369 -9.81 0.44 10.06
C TRP A 369 -9.60 1.85 9.47
N ASN A 370 -9.95 2.91 10.22
CA ASN A 370 -10.07 4.26 9.68
C ASN A 370 -8.79 5.09 9.81
N ALA A 371 -7.73 4.65 9.13
CA ALA A 371 -6.47 5.39 9.07
C ALA A 371 -6.60 6.76 8.38
N LYS A 372 -5.79 7.74 8.80
CA LYS A 372 -5.50 8.97 8.05
C LYS A 372 -4.10 8.92 7.45
N ILE A 373 -3.84 9.76 6.46
CA ILE A 373 -2.57 9.79 5.73
C ILE A 373 -1.47 10.47 6.56
N LEU A 374 -1.77 11.62 7.16
CA LEU A 374 -0.78 12.43 7.86
C LEU A 374 -0.42 11.87 9.25
N ASP A 375 -1.19 10.93 9.79
CA ASP A 375 -0.93 10.32 11.09
C ASP A 375 0.39 9.51 11.14
N ASP A 376 0.93 9.07 10.00
CA ASP A 376 2.20 8.30 9.93
C ASP A 376 3.45 9.19 9.91
N LEU A 377 3.25 10.52 9.84
CA LEU A 377 4.33 11.49 9.83
C LEU A 377 4.82 11.74 11.27
N PRO A 378 6.11 11.99 11.50
CA PRO A 378 6.62 12.27 12.83
C PRO A 378 5.92 13.48 13.46
N GLU A 379 5.53 13.34 14.72
CA GLU A 379 5.01 14.44 15.53
C GLU A 379 6.15 15.47 15.73
N HIS A 380 5.83 16.78 15.61
CA HIS A 380 6.77 17.90 15.72
C HIS A 380 7.74 18.15 14.55
N GLN A 381 7.45 17.63 13.35
CA GLN A 381 8.12 18.06 12.12
C GLN A 381 7.47 19.34 11.56
N ASN A 382 8.27 20.38 11.32
CA ASN A 382 7.82 21.64 10.71
C ASN A 382 7.03 21.39 9.40
N THR A 383 7.48 20.45 8.60
CA THR A 383 6.89 20.11 7.30
C THR A 383 5.54 19.40 7.44
N ARG A 384 5.34 18.61 8.51
CA ARG A 384 4.04 18.02 8.85
C ARG A 384 3.06 19.13 9.25
N GLU A 385 3.45 19.98 10.19
CA GLU A 385 2.61 21.09 10.68
C GLU A 385 2.24 22.04 9.54
N THR A 386 3.18 22.33 8.65
CA THR A 386 2.94 23.16 7.46
C THR A 386 1.99 22.47 6.48
N THR A 387 2.11 21.15 6.30
CA THR A 387 1.19 20.39 5.44
C THR A 387 -0.22 20.34 6.03
N GLU A 388 -0.36 20.17 7.35
CA GLU A 388 -1.65 20.26 8.04
C GLU A 388 -2.24 21.68 7.96
N TYR A 389 -1.42 22.72 8.03
CA TYR A 389 -1.82 24.11 7.80
C TYR A 389 -2.32 24.32 6.36
N ILE A 390 -1.64 23.74 5.37
CA ILE A 390 -2.07 23.75 3.97
C ILE A 390 -3.41 23.04 3.81
N ASP A 391 -3.56 21.86 4.43
CA ASP A 391 -4.80 21.07 4.36
C ASP A 391 -6.00 21.84 4.91
N LYS A 392 -5.80 22.51 6.05
CA LYS A 392 -6.86 23.27 6.74
C LYS A 392 -7.24 24.56 6.02
N ASN A 393 -6.25 25.32 5.54
CA ASN A 393 -6.46 26.71 5.11
C ASN A 393 -6.44 26.91 3.59
N PHE A 394 -5.79 26.03 2.82
CA PHE A 394 -5.64 26.17 1.37
C PHE A 394 -6.47 25.19 0.53
N GLY A 395 -7.59 24.73 1.10
CA GLY A 395 -8.56 23.91 0.36
C GLY A 395 -8.19 22.44 0.21
N GLY A 396 -7.40 21.88 1.12
CA GLY A 396 -7.06 20.45 1.20
C GLY A 396 -5.75 20.06 0.50
N THR A 397 -5.18 18.94 0.90
CA THR A 397 -3.91 18.40 0.37
C THR A 397 -4.06 17.12 -0.46
N LEU A 398 -5.19 16.41 -0.33
CA LEU A 398 -5.39 15.11 -0.96
C LEU A 398 -6.11 15.26 -2.30
N GLU A 399 -5.34 15.22 -3.39
CA GLU A 399 -5.86 15.33 -4.75
C GLU A 399 -6.68 14.08 -5.15
N ALA A 400 -7.90 14.32 -5.62
CA ALA A 400 -8.87 13.35 -6.08
C ALA A 400 -9.42 13.79 -7.45
N ASN A 401 -8.96 13.12 -8.50
CA ASN A 401 -9.24 13.49 -9.88
C ASN A 401 -10.35 12.61 -10.46
N PHE A 402 -11.42 13.23 -10.96
CA PHE A 402 -12.54 12.55 -11.58
C PHE A 402 -12.61 12.90 -13.06
N VAL A 403 -12.58 11.87 -13.91
CA VAL A 403 -12.59 12.00 -15.37
C VAL A 403 -13.95 11.62 -15.89
N ILE A 404 -14.62 12.56 -16.57
CA ILE A 404 -15.94 12.40 -17.15
C ILE A 404 -15.77 12.28 -18.67
N THR A 405 -15.98 11.08 -19.21
CA THR A 405 -15.95 10.83 -20.64
C THR A 405 -17.34 11.01 -21.24
N THR A 406 -17.52 12.08 -22.02
CA THR A 406 -18.78 12.46 -22.67
C THR A 406 -18.84 11.94 -24.11
N LYS A 407 -19.98 11.37 -24.52
CA LYS A 407 -20.17 10.89 -25.91
C LYS A 407 -20.36 12.03 -26.92
N GLY A 408 -20.93 13.15 -26.49
CA GLY A 408 -21.30 14.29 -27.34
C GLY A 408 -20.34 15.48 -27.33
N GLY A 409 -19.15 15.30 -26.75
CA GLY A 409 -18.15 16.34 -26.50
C GLY A 409 -18.51 17.28 -25.35
N TRP A 410 -17.50 17.90 -24.74
CA TRP A 410 -17.70 18.83 -23.63
C TRP A 410 -17.88 20.30 -24.04
N GLN A 411 -17.52 20.65 -25.28
CA GLN A 411 -17.52 22.02 -25.81
C GLN A 411 -18.93 22.53 -26.17
N LYS A 412 -19.89 22.37 -25.26
CA LYS A 412 -21.26 22.86 -25.39
C LYS A 412 -21.66 23.58 -24.11
N THR A 413 -22.39 24.68 -24.23
CA THR A 413 -22.86 25.45 -23.07
C THR A 413 -23.67 24.59 -22.09
N ASP A 414 -24.50 23.67 -22.57
CA ASP A 414 -25.25 22.75 -21.71
C ASP A 414 -24.37 21.79 -20.92
N ALA A 415 -23.26 21.31 -21.52
CA ALA A 415 -22.31 20.45 -20.82
C ALA A 415 -21.59 21.23 -19.71
N LEU A 416 -21.20 22.49 -19.98
CA LEU A 416 -20.61 23.37 -18.96
C LEU A 416 -21.59 23.72 -17.85
N ARG A 417 -22.89 23.95 -18.14
CA ARG A 417 -23.92 24.18 -17.11
C ARG A 417 -24.12 22.96 -16.22
N LYS A 418 -24.19 21.77 -16.81
CA LYS A 418 -24.24 20.50 -16.04
C LYS A 418 -23.01 20.32 -15.17
N LEU A 419 -21.83 20.62 -15.71
CA LEU A 419 -20.57 20.58 -14.96
C LEU A 419 -20.57 21.59 -13.82
N ASP A 420 -21.19 22.76 -14.00
CA ASP A 420 -21.30 23.78 -12.95
C ASP A 420 -22.16 23.32 -11.78
N ASN A 421 -23.28 22.66 -12.10
CA ASN A 421 -24.15 22.03 -11.10
C ASN A 421 -23.44 20.91 -10.35
N VAL A 422 -22.59 20.13 -11.03
CA VAL A 422 -21.73 19.13 -10.38
C VAL A 422 -20.76 19.82 -9.41
N ILE A 423 -20.04 20.84 -9.87
CA ILE A 423 -19.04 21.56 -9.07
C ILE A 423 -19.69 22.20 -7.83
N SER A 424 -20.82 22.89 -7.99
CA SER A 424 -21.50 23.55 -6.88
C SER A 424 -21.98 22.56 -5.82
N LYS A 425 -22.53 21.40 -6.22
CA LYS A 425 -22.94 20.34 -5.30
C LYS A 425 -21.75 19.68 -4.60
N ILE A 426 -20.62 19.48 -5.29
CA ILE A 426 -19.41 18.90 -4.68
C ILE A 426 -18.76 19.87 -3.69
N LYS A 427 -18.71 21.17 -3.99
CA LYS A 427 -18.08 22.21 -3.12
C LYS A 427 -18.70 22.28 -1.71
N VAL A 428 -19.97 21.91 -1.54
CA VAL A 428 -20.67 21.94 -0.23
C VAL A 428 -20.43 20.68 0.60
N LEU A 429 -19.82 19.63 0.04
CA LEU A 429 -19.55 18.41 0.80
C LEU A 429 -18.52 18.66 1.92
N PRO A 430 -18.77 18.23 3.18
CA PRO A 430 -17.94 18.63 4.34
C PRO A 430 -16.44 18.30 4.24
N SER A 431 -16.09 17.22 3.55
CA SER A 431 -14.70 16.75 3.42
C SER A 431 -14.02 17.22 2.13
N VAL A 432 -14.75 17.96 1.28
CA VAL A 432 -14.19 18.63 0.12
C VAL A 432 -13.58 19.95 0.59
N GLY A 433 -12.28 20.12 0.34
CA GLY A 433 -11.59 21.38 0.57
C GLY A 433 -11.74 22.33 -0.60
N SER A 434 -11.60 21.82 -1.82
CA SER A 434 -11.75 22.63 -3.04
C SER A 434 -12.05 21.79 -4.27
N VAL A 435 -12.56 22.45 -5.32
CA VAL A 435 -12.90 21.83 -6.61
C VAL A 435 -12.47 22.78 -7.72
N VAL A 436 -11.71 22.25 -8.67
CA VAL A 436 -11.23 22.97 -9.85
C VAL A 436 -11.61 22.21 -11.12
N SER A 437 -12.10 22.94 -12.11
CA SER A 437 -12.50 22.41 -13.41
C SER A 437 -12.35 23.45 -14.51
N VAL A 438 -12.51 23.05 -15.77
CA VAL A 438 -12.53 23.92 -16.94
C VAL A 438 -13.54 25.09 -16.80
N ASN A 439 -14.65 24.88 -16.09
CA ASN A 439 -15.64 25.92 -15.81
C ASN A 439 -15.07 27.15 -15.10
N ASP A 440 -14.12 26.94 -14.18
CA ASP A 440 -13.54 28.02 -13.38
C ASP A 440 -12.71 28.97 -14.27
N PHE A 441 -12.09 28.46 -15.34
CA PHE A 441 -11.38 29.26 -16.34
C PHE A 441 -12.34 30.07 -17.22
N TYR A 442 -13.48 29.50 -17.64
CA TYR A 442 -14.46 30.28 -18.42
C TYR A 442 -15.12 31.41 -17.62
N LYS A 443 -15.31 31.18 -16.31
CA LYS A 443 -15.82 32.17 -15.36
C LYS A 443 -14.83 33.32 -15.16
N SER A 444 -13.53 33.02 -15.08
CA SER A 444 -12.50 34.06 -14.90
C SER A 444 -12.36 34.99 -16.10
N LEU A 445 -12.61 34.52 -17.34
CA LEU A 445 -12.57 35.33 -18.57
C LEU A 445 -13.79 36.24 -18.81
N SER A 446 -14.81 36.24 -17.95
CA SER A 446 -16.08 36.94 -18.24
C SER A 446 -16.02 38.47 -18.12
N GLY A 447 -14.86 39.06 -17.83
CA GLY A 447 -14.54 40.50 -17.94
C GLY A 447 -15.39 41.47 -17.08
N SER A 448 -16.41 40.99 -16.39
CA SER A 448 -17.37 41.78 -15.64
C SER A 448 -17.36 41.39 -14.17
N SER A 449 -17.87 42.28 -13.31
CA SER A 449 -18.01 42.03 -11.86
C SER A 449 -18.84 40.79 -11.51
N LYS A 450 -19.55 40.19 -12.49
CA LYS A 450 -20.27 38.93 -12.36
C LYS A 450 -19.62 37.84 -13.19
N GLN A 451 -18.88 36.97 -12.50
CA GLN A 451 -18.32 35.76 -13.10
C GLN A 451 -19.41 34.83 -13.61
N ARG A 452 -19.48 34.64 -14.94
CA ARG A 452 -20.48 33.77 -15.57
C ARG A 452 -19.89 32.85 -16.63
N LEU A 453 -20.59 31.73 -16.85
CA LEU A 453 -20.31 30.86 -17.98
C LEU A 453 -20.77 31.51 -19.30
N PRO A 454 -20.21 31.06 -20.45
CA PRO A 454 -20.66 31.50 -21.77
C PRO A 454 -22.15 31.22 -21.96
N ALA A 455 -22.89 32.21 -22.46
CA ALA A 455 -24.33 32.12 -22.67
C ALA A 455 -24.67 31.34 -23.94
N SER A 456 -23.82 31.46 -24.97
CA SER A 456 -23.98 30.82 -26.29
C SER A 456 -22.74 30.02 -26.69
N ASN A 457 -22.91 29.09 -27.65
CA ASN A 457 -21.78 28.34 -28.19
C ASN A 457 -20.80 29.25 -28.97
N SER A 458 -21.28 30.37 -29.52
CA SER A 458 -20.43 31.38 -30.17
C SER A 458 -19.51 32.07 -29.17
N GLU A 459 -20.04 32.49 -28.01
CA GLU A 459 -19.22 33.06 -26.91
C GLU A 459 -18.21 32.03 -26.37
N LEU A 460 -18.59 30.75 -26.32
CA LEU A 460 -17.68 29.67 -25.94
C LEU A 460 -16.55 29.49 -26.96
N ALA A 461 -16.85 29.54 -28.26
CA ALA A 461 -15.86 29.45 -29.33
C ALA A 461 -14.88 30.63 -29.30
N GLU A 462 -15.37 31.84 -29.05
CA GLU A 462 -14.54 33.04 -28.86
C GLU A 462 -13.58 32.88 -27.68
N LYS A 463 -14.06 32.44 -26.51
CA LYS A 463 -13.19 32.19 -25.35
C LYS A 463 -12.19 31.07 -25.59
N ASN A 464 -12.56 30.02 -26.33
CA ASN A 464 -11.62 28.97 -26.74
C ASN A 464 -10.53 29.52 -27.65
N PHE A 465 -10.88 30.40 -28.59
CA PHE A 465 -9.92 31.09 -29.42
C PHE A 465 -8.96 31.94 -28.57
N MET A 466 -9.48 32.71 -27.61
CA MET A 466 -8.62 33.46 -26.68
C MET A 466 -7.65 32.57 -25.89
N PHE A 467 -8.11 31.42 -25.39
CA PHE A 467 -7.22 30.46 -24.74
C PHE A 467 -6.16 29.89 -25.69
N SER A 468 -6.48 29.71 -26.97
CA SER A 468 -5.51 29.25 -27.98
C SER A 468 -4.43 30.29 -28.33
N LEU A 469 -4.69 31.58 -28.07
CA LEU A 469 -3.72 32.66 -28.28
C LEU A 469 -2.69 32.77 -27.15
N SER A 470 -2.97 32.21 -25.97
CA SER A 470 -2.02 32.20 -24.87
C SER A 470 -0.86 31.24 -25.11
N ALA A 471 0.35 31.60 -24.67
CA ALA A 471 1.55 30.78 -24.85
C ALA A 471 1.43 29.35 -24.30
N SER A 472 0.59 29.14 -23.28
CA SER A 472 0.20 27.81 -22.81
C SER A 472 -1.30 27.82 -22.51
N ASN A 473 -2.07 27.03 -23.24
CA ASN A 473 -3.51 26.98 -23.07
C ASN A 473 -3.85 26.41 -21.67
N PRO A 474 -4.46 27.20 -20.77
CA PRO A 474 -4.66 26.79 -19.38
C PRO A 474 -5.72 25.68 -19.22
N ILE A 475 -6.61 25.50 -20.20
CA ILE A 475 -7.67 24.49 -20.13
C ILE A 475 -7.20 23.08 -20.52
N ASP A 476 -6.06 22.94 -21.22
CA ASP A 476 -5.53 21.64 -21.69
C ASP A 476 -5.25 20.66 -20.55
N LYS A 477 -4.99 21.17 -19.34
CA LYS A 477 -4.82 20.35 -18.13
C LYS A 477 -6.12 19.74 -17.60
N PHE A 478 -7.26 20.21 -18.11
CA PHE A 478 -8.59 19.82 -17.63
C PHE A 478 -9.47 19.17 -18.71
N VAL A 479 -8.99 19.13 -19.95
CA VAL A 479 -9.73 18.61 -21.10
C VAL A 479 -8.81 17.78 -21.97
N SER A 480 -9.30 16.70 -22.55
CA SER A 480 -8.51 15.92 -23.51
C SER A 480 -8.50 16.54 -24.90
N GLU A 481 -7.44 16.31 -25.65
CA GLU A 481 -7.29 16.73 -27.05
C GLU A 481 -8.44 16.24 -27.96
N ASP A 482 -8.97 15.04 -27.69
CA ASP A 482 -10.11 14.49 -28.43
C ASP A 482 -11.47 15.12 -28.06
N THR A 483 -11.48 16.09 -27.15
CA THR A 483 -12.65 16.82 -26.63
C THR A 483 -13.72 15.97 -25.94
N LYS A 484 -13.41 14.71 -25.62
CA LYS A 484 -14.37 13.79 -24.98
C LYS A 484 -14.28 13.78 -23.47
N ASN A 485 -13.10 13.99 -22.91
CA ASN A 485 -12.85 13.83 -21.48
C ASN A 485 -12.72 15.18 -20.78
N LEU A 486 -13.43 15.31 -19.67
CA LEU A 486 -13.33 16.42 -18.73
C LEU A 486 -12.71 15.93 -17.43
N LEU A 487 -11.79 16.69 -16.87
CA LEU A 487 -11.23 16.47 -15.55
C LEU A 487 -11.88 17.42 -14.54
N VAL A 488 -12.41 16.84 -13.47
CA VAL A 488 -12.81 17.55 -12.26
C VAL A 488 -11.81 17.19 -11.17
N GLN A 489 -10.94 18.14 -10.84
CA GLN A 489 -9.95 17.99 -9.77
C GLN A 489 -10.59 18.41 -8.45
N VAL A 490 -10.71 17.48 -7.52
CA VAL A 490 -11.22 17.72 -6.18
C VAL A 490 -10.08 17.55 -5.19
N ARG A 491 -9.95 18.43 -4.21
CA ARG A 491 -9.04 18.23 -3.09
C ARG A 491 -9.84 17.88 -1.84
N PHE A 492 -9.56 16.72 -1.25
CA PHE A 492 -10.11 16.33 0.03
C PHE A 492 -9.22 16.81 1.17
N LYS A 493 -9.84 17.09 2.31
CA LYS A 493 -9.15 17.28 3.59
C LYS A 493 -8.72 15.92 4.15
N ASP A 494 -7.63 15.84 4.91
CA ASP A 494 -7.21 14.57 5.51
C ASP A 494 -8.16 14.17 6.66
N LYS A 495 -9.08 13.24 6.36
CA LYS A 495 -10.08 12.71 7.27
C LYS A 495 -9.99 11.19 7.33
N ALA A 496 -10.72 10.62 8.29
CA ALA A 496 -10.82 9.18 8.47
C ALA A 496 -11.22 8.45 7.16
N SER A 497 -10.65 7.25 6.94
CA SER A 497 -10.82 6.50 5.68
C SER A 497 -12.29 6.31 5.25
N ASN A 498 -13.18 5.96 6.19
CA ASN A 498 -14.62 5.83 5.94
C ASN A 498 -15.27 7.13 5.45
N VAL A 499 -14.89 8.27 6.03
CA VAL A 499 -15.41 9.60 5.65
C VAL A 499 -14.99 9.94 4.22
N ILE A 500 -13.74 9.66 3.86
CA ILE A 500 -13.23 9.91 2.50
C ILE A 500 -13.85 8.96 1.48
N GLN A 501 -14.00 7.68 1.80
CA GLN A 501 -14.70 6.73 0.93
C GLN A 501 -16.18 7.14 0.72
N GLY A 502 -16.87 7.56 1.78
CA GLY A 502 -18.23 8.10 1.69
C GLY A 502 -18.29 9.37 0.85
N THR A 503 -17.33 10.29 1.02
CA THR A 503 -17.23 11.53 0.22
C THR A 503 -17.02 11.21 -1.26
N LYS A 504 -16.11 10.27 -1.58
CA LYS A 504 -15.89 9.79 -2.95
C LYS A 504 -17.18 9.22 -3.56
N ALA A 505 -17.92 8.39 -2.82
CA ALA A 505 -19.20 7.84 -3.28
C ALA A 505 -20.22 8.94 -3.56
N SER A 506 -20.33 9.94 -2.69
CA SER A 506 -21.18 11.11 -2.88
C SER A 506 -20.79 11.91 -4.13
N VAL A 507 -19.50 12.15 -4.36
CA VAL A 507 -19.00 12.82 -5.58
C VAL A 507 -19.40 12.04 -6.83
N LEU A 508 -19.17 10.71 -6.84
CA LEU A 508 -19.55 9.87 -7.97
C LEU A 508 -21.06 9.89 -8.24
N ASN A 509 -21.89 9.90 -7.18
CA ASN A 509 -23.34 9.98 -7.32
C ASN A 509 -23.79 11.33 -7.91
N VAL A 510 -23.18 12.43 -7.48
CA VAL A 510 -23.46 13.77 -8.04
C VAL A 510 -23.09 13.81 -9.53
N ILE A 511 -21.92 13.30 -9.91
CA ILE A 511 -21.49 13.25 -11.32
C ILE A 511 -22.43 12.37 -12.14
N LYS A 512 -22.77 11.17 -11.67
CA LYS A 512 -23.69 10.24 -12.37
C LYS A 512 -25.08 10.82 -12.58
N LYS A 513 -25.58 11.64 -11.64
CA LYS A 513 -26.90 12.26 -11.74
C LYS A 513 -26.97 13.27 -12.90
N GLU A 514 -25.93 14.08 -13.07
CA GLU A 514 -25.88 15.10 -14.14
C GLU A 514 -25.38 14.53 -15.48
N PHE A 515 -24.56 13.47 -15.43
CA PHE A 515 -23.96 12.79 -16.59
C PHE A 515 -24.22 11.27 -16.60
N PRO A 516 -25.49 10.81 -16.72
CA PRO A 516 -25.86 9.40 -16.57
C PRO A 516 -25.26 8.47 -17.63
N ASN A 517 -25.07 8.96 -18.85
CA ASN A 517 -24.54 8.19 -19.98
C ASN A 517 -23.01 8.35 -20.18
N SER A 518 -22.31 8.89 -19.17
CA SER A 518 -20.86 9.12 -19.23
C SER A 518 -20.10 7.98 -18.55
N LYS A 519 -18.93 7.65 -19.10
CA LYS A 519 -17.97 6.80 -18.38
C LYS A 519 -17.20 7.68 -17.39
N ILE A 520 -17.21 7.29 -16.11
CA ILE A 520 -16.51 8.02 -15.06
C ILE A 520 -15.30 7.19 -14.62
N SER A 521 -14.12 7.76 -14.76
CA SER A 521 -12.86 7.20 -14.24
C SER A 521 -12.31 8.11 -13.15
N PHE A 522 -11.40 7.63 -12.31
CA PHE A 522 -10.80 8.46 -11.26
C PHE A 522 -9.37 8.04 -10.95
N PHE A 523 -8.55 9.00 -10.50
CA PHE A 523 -7.18 8.78 -10.07
C PHE A 523 -6.77 9.77 -8.98
N GLY A 524 -5.54 9.65 -8.48
CA GLY A 524 -5.00 10.52 -7.45
C GLY A 524 -5.21 9.97 -6.03
N PHE A 525 -4.32 10.39 -5.14
CA PHE A 525 -4.19 9.88 -3.77
C PHE A 525 -5.50 9.86 -2.99
N GLY A 526 -6.30 10.93 -3.07
CA GLY A 526 -7.56 11.07 -2.36
C GLY A 526 -8.64 10.07 -2.78
N THR A 527 -8.52 9.41 -3.95
CA THR A 527 -9.52 8.45 -4.43
C THR A 527 -9.18 6.99 -4.16
N GLN A 528 -7.91 6.65 -3.99
CA GLN A 528 -7.44 5.25 -3.99
C GLN A 528 -6.74 4.87 -2.67
N TYR A 529 -6.05 5.81 -2.02
CA TYR A 529 -5.14 5.50 -0.92
C TYR A 529 -5.82 4.79 0.26
N HIS A 530 -6.95 5.32 0.74
CA HIS A 530 -7.67 4.76 1.89
C HIS A 530 -8.20 3.34 1.64
N ALA A 531 -8.68 3.07 0.43
CA ALA A 531 -9.17 1.74 0.07
C ALA A 531 -8.03 0.71 0.10
N ILE A 532 -6.89 1.06 -0.49
CA ILE A 532 -5.74 0.15 -0.56
C ILE A 532 -5.08 -0.03 0.82
N ASN A 533 -4.96 1.02 1.63
CA ASN A 533 -4.45 0.88 3.00
C ASN A 533 -5.30 -0.07 3.84
N GLN A 534 -6.63 0.02 3.69
CA GLN A 534 -7.56 -0.87 4.36
C GLN A 534 -7.43 -2.31 3.85
N GLU A 535 -7.27 -2.51 2.54
CA GLU A 535 -7.02 -3.82 1.92
C GLU A 535 -5.71 -4.45 2.42
N ILE A 536 -4.59 -3.72 2.32
CA ILE A 536 -3.27 -4.18 2.80
C ILE A 536 -3.33 -4.55 4.29
N SER A 537 -3.97 -3.70 5.11
CA SER A 537 -4.04 -3.93 6.56
C SER A 537 -4.86 -5.18 6.89
N LYS A 538 -5.99 -5.40 6.20
CA LYS A 538 -6.79 -6.63 6.34
C LYS A 538 -5.97 -7.84 5.93
N ASP A 539 -5.35 -7.78 4.76
CA ASP A 539 -4.55 -8.88 4.24
C ASP A 539 -3.40 -9.25 5.16
N LEU A 540 -2.72 -8.28 5.78
CA LEU A 540 -1.65 -8.56 6.74
C LEU A 540 -2.17 -9.24 8.02
N VAL A 541 -3.33 -8.78 8.54
CA VAL A 541 -3.97 -9.42 9.70
C VAL A 541 -4.45 -10.83 9.37
N PHE A 542 -4.95 -11.09 8.16
CA PHE A 542 -5.41 -12.42 7.76
C PHE A 542 -4.29 -13.34 7.23
N SER A 543 -3.18 -12.78 6.72
CA SER A 543 -1.97 -13.52 6.34
C SER A 543 -1.37 -14.25 7.55
N PHE A 544 -1.62 -13.75 8.76
CA PHE A 544 -1.43 -14.45 10.02
C PHE A 544 -1.84 -15.94 9.98
N TRP A 545 -3.05 -16.24 9.51
CA TRP A 545 -3.58 -17.61 9.51
C TRP A 545 -2.81 -18.52 8.57
N HIS A 546 -2.42 -17.99 7.41
CA HIS A 546 -1.62 -18.71 6.44
C HIS A 546 -0.22 -19.01 7.00
N ALA A 547 0.40 -18.04 7.68
CA ALA A 547 1.68 -18.21 8.36
C ALA A 547 1.61 -19.28 9.46
N LEU A 548 0.56 -19.23 10.27
CA LEU A 548 0.32 -20.19 11.35
C LEU A 548 0.18 -21.62 10.82
N VAL A 549 -0.57 -21.80 9.73
CA VAL A 549 -0.73 -23.11 9.06
C VAL A 549 0.61 -23.58 8.50
N ALA A 550 1.37 -22.72 7.82
CA ALA A 550 2.66 -23.07 7.25
C ALA A 550 3.67 -23.52 8.35
N ILE A 551 3.77 -22.76 9.44
CA ILE A 551 4.62 -23.10 10.58
C ILE A 551 4.10 -24.38 11.27
N GLY A 552 2.79 -24.52 11.43
CA GLY A 552 2.19 -25.73 11.98
C GLY A 552 2.52 -26.98 11.17
N LEU A 553 2.50 -26.91 9.84
CA LEU A 553 2.91 -28.01 8.95
C LEU A 553 4.40 -28.32 9.09
N LEU A 554 5.26 -27.29 9.12
CA LEU A 554 6.69 -27.44 9.34
C LEU A 554 6.97 -28.15 10.67
N LEU A 555 6.35 -27.70 11.77
CA LEU A 555 6.49 -28.31 13.09
C LEU A 555 5.92 -29.72 13.14
N ALA A 556 4.85 -30.02 12.40
CA ALA A 556 4.28 -31.37 12.33
C ALA A 556 5.27 -32.36 11.73
N VAL A 557 6.00 -31.95 10.68
CA VAL A 557 7.08 -32.73 10.05
C VAL A 557 8.24 -32.91 11.02
N VAL A 558 8.72 -31.83 11.63
CA VAL A 558 9.87 -31.86 12.56
C VAL A 558 9.59 -32.74 13.78
N PHE A 559 8.45 -32.52 14.43
CA PHE A 559 8.07 -33.27 15.63
C PHE A 559 7.54 -34.67 15.29
N LYS A 560 7.39 -35.00 14.00
CA LYS A 560 6.76 -36.24 13.51
C LYS A 560 5.40 -36.48 14.16
N SER A 561 4.66 -35.41 14.42
CA SER A 561 3.38 -35.46 15.13
C SER A 561 2.62 -34.14 14.98
N TRP A 562 1.47 -34.22 14.32
CA TRP A 562 0.52 -33.11 14.21
C TRP A 562 0.00 -32.66 15.58
N ARG A 563 -0.05 -33.55 16.56
CA ARG A 563 -0.50 -33.21 17.92
C ARG A 563 0.48 -32.26 18.61
N TRP A 564 1.77 -32.51 18.49
CA TRP A 564 2.81 -31.64 19.05
C TRP A 564 2.84 -30.27 18.36
N ALA A 565 2.65 -30.26 17.04
CA ALA A 565 2.55 -29.02 16.28
C ALA A 565 1.35 -28.16 16.69
N LEU A 566 0.14 -28.73 16.80
CA LEU A 566 -1.05 -27.98 17.23
C LEU A 566 -0.86 -27.38 18.63
N MET A 567 -0.25 -28.12 19.55
CA MET A 567 0.03 -27.63 20.91
C MET A 567 1.06 -26.51 20.94
N ALA A 568 2.03 -26.55 20.02
CA ALA A 568 2.99 -25.46 19.81
C ALA A 568 2.29 -24.22 19.24
N CYS A 569 1.30 -24.37 18.35
CA CYS A 569 0.63 -23.23 17.73
C CYS A 569 -0.27 -22.43 18.69
N LEU A 570 -0.94 -23.08 19.65
CA LEU A 570 -1.94 -22.44 20.52
C LEU A 570 -1.42 -21.29 21.39
N PRO A 571 -0.37 -21.44 22.22
CA PRO A 571 0.16 -20.33 23.01
C PRO A 571 0.71 -19.21 22.11
N ASN A 572 1.14 -19.54 20.90
CA ASN A 572 1.63 -18.59 19.90
C ASN A 572 0.50 -17.81 19.19
N LEU A 573 -0.77 -18.08 19.52
CA LEU A 573 -1.90 -17.20 19.20
C LEU A 573 -2.04 -16.04 20.20
N ILE A 574 -1.43 -16.11 21.38
CA ILE A 574 -1.57 -15.08 22.42
C ILE A 574 -0.99 -13.73 22.00
N PRO A 575 0.22 -13.64 21.42
CA PRO A 575 0.79 -12.35 20.97
C PRO A 575 -0.11 -11.50 20.09
N PRO A 576 -0.62 -12.01 18.94
CA PRO A 576 -1.50 -11.23 18.08
C PRO A 576 -2.83 -10.90 18.76
N LEU A 577 -3.38 -11.79 19.60
CA LEU A 577 -4.64 -11.54 20.30
C LEU A 577 -4.49 -10.41 21.33
N VAL A 578 -3.39 -10.39 22.10
CA VAL A 578 -3.10 -9.29 23.03
C VAL A 578 -2.94 -7.97 22.27
N LEU A 579 -2.28 -7.98 21.11
CA LEU A 579 -2.17 -6.80 20.27
C LEU A 579 -3.55 -6.32 19.78
N LEU A 580 -4.42 -7.22 19.33
CA LEU A 580 -5.80 -6.89 18.92
C LEU A 580 -6.62 -6.27 20.05
N ILE A 581 -6.51 -6.84 21.24
CA ILE A 581 -7.15 -6.33 22.45
C ILE A 581 -6.69 -4.89 22.71
N TRP A 582 -5.38 -4.65 22.68
CA TRP A 582 -4.79 -3.34 22.92
C TRP A 582 -5.25 -2.30 21.90
N LEU A 583 -5.24 -2.64 20.62
CA LEU A 583 -5.65 -1.75 19.54
C LEU A 583 -7.15 -1.39 19.63
N ASN A 584 -8.00 -2.37 19.95
CA ASN A 584 -9.43 -2.16 20.13
C ASN A 584 -9.72 -1.27 21.35
N VAL A 585 -9.15 -1.57 22.52
CA VAL A 585 -9.41 -0.80 23.76
C VAL A 585 -9.02 0.67 23.61
N ASN A 586 -7.88 0.93 22.96
CA ASN A 586 -7.39 2.30 22.74
C ASN A 586 -7.94 2.95 21.47
N GLN A 587 -8.82 2.27 20.72
CA GLN A 587 -9.41 2.75 19.45
C GLN A 587 -8.37 3.19 18.40
N ILE A 588 -7.18 2.59 18.44
CA ILE A 588 -6.07 2.89 17.53
C ILE A 588 -6.41 2.35 16.15
N SER A 589 -6.30 3.20 15.13
CA SER A 589 -6.54 2.79 13.75
C SER A 589 -5.46 1.83 13.28
N LEU A 590 -5.89 0.68 12.76
CA LEU A 590 -4.99 -0.30 12.18
C LEU A 590 -4.55 0.15 10.78
N LYS A 591 -3.24 0.24 10.60
CA LYS A 591 -2.57 0.69 9.37
C LYS A 591 -1.57 -0.37 8.90
N PRO A 592 -1.08 -0.33 7.66
CA PRO A 592 -0.11 -1.31 7.16
C PRO A 592 1.14 -1.43 8.05
N SER A 593 1.63 -0.31 8.58
CA SER A 593 2.80 -0.23 9.48
C SER A 593 2.61 -0.99 10.80
N VAL A 594 1.41 -1.01 11.35
CA VAL A 594 1.06 -1.77 12.56
C VAL A 594 0.64 -3.20 12.20
N ALA A 595 -0.04 -3.38 11.07
CA ALA A 595 -0.54 -4.69 10.65
C ALA A 595 0.61 -5.68 10.31
N ILE A 596 1.77 -5.20 9.89
CA ILE A 596 2.95 -6.05 9.64
C ILE A 596 3.42 -6.77 10.92
N ILE A 597 3.20 -6.18 12.09
CA ILE A 597 3.59 -6.71 13.40
C ILE A 597 2.96 -8.08 13.65
N PHE A 598 1.73 -8.31 13.16
CA PHE A 598 1.08 -9.61 13.28
C PHE A 598 1.89 -10.74 12.64
N SER A 599 2.53 -10.48 11.50
CA SER A 599 3.35 -11.48 10.81
C SER A 599 4.73 -11.62 11.45
N ILE A 600 5.34 -10.50 11.86
CA ILE A 600 6.66 -10.50 12.50
C ILE A 600 6.60 -11.18 13.87
N ALA A 601 5.60 -10.85 14.68
CA ALA A 601 5.42 -11.43 16.00
C ALA A 601 5.29 -12.95 15.95
N ILE A 602 4.60 -13.50 14.94
CA ILE A 602 4.56 -14.96 14.71
C ILE A 602 5.95 -15.53 14.48
N GLY A 603 6.73 -14.93 13.58
CA GLY A 603 8.07 -15.42 13.24
C GLY A 603 8.96 -15.56 14.47
N LEU A 604 8.81 -14.66 15.45
CA LEU A 604 9.57 -14.67 16.70
C LEU A 604 8.95 -15.53 17.81
N ALA A 605 7.63 -15.74 17.81
CA ALA A 605 6.94 -16.40 18.91
C ALA A 605 7.30 -17.89 19.03
N PHE A 606 7.56 -18.59 17.93
CA PHE A 606 7.80 -20.04 17.96
C PHE A 606 9.17 -20.45 18.50
N THR A 607 10.12 -19.52 18.65
CA THR A 607 11.50 -19.83 19.02
C THR A 607 11.60 -20.58 20.35
N ASN A 608 11.06 -20.03 21.44
CA ASN A 608 11.14 -20.70 22.74
C ASN A 608 10.32 -22.00 22.78
N THR A 609 9.16 -22.01 22.10
CA THR A 609 8.35 -23.22 21.95
C THR A 609 9.17 -24.36 21.35
N VAL A 610 9.96 -24.10 20.30
CA VAL A 610 10.83 -25.11 19.66
C VAL A 610 11.89 -25.64 20.62
N TYR A 611 12.55 -24.80 21.42
CA TYR A 611 13.53 -25.24 22.41
C TYR A 611 12.90 -26.09 23.52
N ILE A 612 11.79 -25.63 24.10
CA ILE A 612 11.11 -26.34 25.20
C ILE A 612 10.55 -27.69 24.72
N VAL A 613 9.81 -27.70 23.60
CA VAL A 613 9.24 -28.94 23.04
C VAL A 613 10.34 -29.86 22.53
N GLY A 614 11.35 -29.32 21.86
CA GLY A 614 12.52 -30.06 21.38
C GLY A 614 13.23 -30.78 22.53
N ARG A 615 13.43 -30.11 23.67
CA ARG A 615 14.02 -30.72 24.88
C ARG A 615 13.16 -31.85 25.42
N ILE A 616 11.84 -31.66 25.50
CA ILE A 616 10.91 -32.71 25.95
C ILE A 616 11.03 -33.95 25.06
N LEU A 617 11.00 -33.77 23.73
CA LEU A 617 11.10 -34.86 22.77
C LEU A 617 12.46 -35.58 22.86
N LYS A 618 13.56 -34.84 23.06
CA LYS A 618 14.91 -35.39 23.22
C LYS A 618 15.02 -36.23 24.49
N LEU A 619 14.52 -35.73 25.62
CA LEU A 619 14.47 -36.46 26.89
C LEU A 619 13.56 -37.69 26.82
N GLN A 620 12.46 -37.62 26.08
CA GLN A 620 11.56 -38.74 25.87
C GLN A 620 12.21 -39.84 25.01
N ARG A 621 12.91 -39.49 23.93
CA ARG A 621 13.63 -40.45 23.08
C ARG A 621 14.82 -41.11 23.79
N ALA A 622 15.45 -40.41 24.73
CA ALA A 622 16.56 -40.94 25.53
C ALA A 622 16.11 -41.94 26.60
N HIS A 623 14.82 -41.97 26.96
CA HIS A 623 14.28 -42.91 27.96
C HIS A 623 13.58 -44.10 27.31
N LYS A 624 13.73 -45.29 27.91
CA LYS A 624 13.13 -46.55 27.41
C LYS A 624 11.60 -46.65 27.61
N TYR A 625 11.00 -45.82 28.46
CA TYR A 625 9.56 -45.90 28.77
C TYR A 625 8.69 -45.10 27.78
N LYS A 626 7.79 -45.79 27.06
CA LYS A 626 6.84 -45.15 26.10
C LYS A 626 5.99 -44.00 26.69
N ASN A 627 5.70 -44.04 27.99
CA ASN A 627 4.83 -43.06 28.68
C ASN A 627 5.59 -41.98 29.47
N TYR A 628 6.91 -41.88 29.36
CA TYR A 628 7.68 -40.87 30.07
C TYR A 628 7.44 -39.47 29.49
N PHE A 629 6.97 -38.53 30.32
CA PHE A 629 6.69 -37.15 29.94
C PHE A 629 7.52 -36.17 30.80
N PRO A 630 8.75 -35.82 30.38
CA PRO A 630 9.71 -35.04 31.17
C PRO A 630 9.41 -33.53 31.26
N LEU A 631 8.15 -33.12 31.29
CA LEU A 631 7.76 -31.70 31.24
C LEU A 631 8.44 -30.88 32.35
N LYS A 632 8.38 -31.32 33.60
CA LYS A 632 9.00 -30.58 34.73
C LYS A 632 10.51 -30.39 34.51
N LYS A 633 11.20 -31.44 34.07
CA LYS A 633 12.66 -31.40 33.86
C LYS A 633 13.02 -30.44 32.72
N ALA A 634 12.31 -30.53 31.59
CA ALA A 634 12.54 -29.63 30.46
C ALA A 634 12.31 -28.15 30.84
N LEU A 635 11.25 -27.85 31.60
CA LEU A 635 10.99 -26.47 32.05
C LEU A 635 12.08 -25.94 32.97
N ILE A 636 12.53 -26.76 33.93
CA ILE A 636 13.60 -26.36 34.87
C ILE A 636 14.91 -26.05 34.13
N GLU A 637 15.21 -26.80 33.06
CA GLU A 637 16.46 -26.66 32.29
C GLU A 637 16.41 -25.53 31.24
N GLU A 638 15.27 -25.30 30.59
CA GLU A 638 15.17 -24.41 29.41
C GLU A 638 14.51 -23.05 29.70
N SER A 639 13.74 -22.88 30.78
CA SER A 639 12.96 -21.64 30.99
C SER A 639 13.84 -20.40 31.25
N ASN A 640 14.97 -20.55 31.97
CA ASN A 640 15.88 -19.42 32.21
C ASN A 640 16.59 -18.95 30.92
N PRO A 641 17.19 -19.84 30.10
CA PRO A 641 17.70 -19.46 28.77
C PRO A 641 16.64 -18.78 27.88
N CYS A 642 15.42 -19.30 27.83
CA CYS A 642 14.33 -18.72 27.04
C CYS A 642 13.92 -17.33 27.55
N LEU A 643 13.82 -17.15 28.88
CA LEU A 643 13.52 -15.86 29.51
C LEU A 643 14.58 -14.81 29.15
N LEU A 644 15.86 -15.18 29.19
CA LEU A 644 16.98 -14.32 28.83
C LEU A 644 16.95 -13.92 27.35
N ALA A 645 16.79 -14.89 26.47
CA ALA A 645 16.69 -14.65 25.03
C ALA A 645 15.55 -13.66 24.73
N THR A 646 14.37 -13.89 25.33
CA THR A 646 13.21 -13.01 25.12
C THR A 646 13.40 -11.62 25.73
N THR A 647 14.08 -11.52 26.88
CA THR A 647 14.42 -10.21 27.49
C THR A 647 15.34 -9.39 26.60
N LEU A 648 16.33 -10.01 25.95
CA LEU A 648 17.17 -9.32 24.98
C LEU A 648 16.40 -8.92 23.72
N VAL A 649 15.44 -9.72 23.28
CA VAL A 649 14.52 -9.34 22.20
C VAL A 649 13.71 -8.10 22.56
N ILE A 650 13.19 -8.03 23.78
CA ILE A 650 12.50 -6.84 24.31
C ILE A 650 13.44 -5.63 24.33
N LEU A 651 14.68 -5.79 24.80
CA LEU A 651 15.69 -4.72 24.79
C LEU A 651 16.04 -4.28 23.36
N GLY A 652 16.08 -5.18 22.39
CA GLY A 652 16.33 -4.81 21.00
C GLY A 652 15.19 -4.00 20.38
N PHE A 653 13.94 -4.37 20.64
CA PHE A 653 12.81 -3.55 20.18
C PHE A 653 12.68 -2.23 20.96
N SER A 654 13.21 -2.13 22.19
CA SER A 654 13.22 -0.88 22.96
C SER A 654 14.06 0.22 22.31
N VAL A 655 15.05 -0.15 21.48
CA VAL A 655 15.83 0.80 20.66
C VAL A 655 14.92 1.70 19.83
N PHE A 656 13.84 1.15 19.28
CA PHE A 656 12.91 1.90 18.45
C PHE A 656 12.07 2.91 19.23
N LEU A 657 11.93 2.76 20.56
CA LEU A 657 11.25 3.76 21.39
C LEU A 657 11.96 5.12 21.35
N PHE A 658 13.27 5.11 21.11
CA PHE A 658 14.11 6.31 20.97
C PHE A 658 14.18 6.86 19.54
N SER A 659 13.42 6.29 18.60
CA SER A 659 13.37 6.77 17.21
C SER A 659 12.66 8.12 17.12
N TYR A 660 13.17 9.05 16.30
CA TYR A 660 12.39 10.24 15.92
C TYR A 660 11.33 9.91 14.87
N PHE A 661 11.45 8.79 14.18
CA PHE A 661 10.46 8.36 13.20
C PHE A 661 9.26 7.76 13.93
N GLY A 662 8.12 8.48 13.90
CA GLY A 662 6.90 8.05 14.59
C GLY A 662 6.47 6.62 14.27
N MET A 663 6.58 6.21 13.00
CA MET A 663 6.27 4.84 12.59
C MET A 663 7.16 3.79 13.27
N ASN A 664 8.47 4.04 13.42
CA ASN A 664 9.40 3.12 14.09
C ASN A 664 9.13 3.07 15.60
N ARG A 665 8.80 4.21 16.21
CA ARG A 665 8.44 4.26 17.64
C ARG A 665 7.19 3.42 17.93
N VAL A 666 6.13 3.62 17.15
CA VAL A 666 4.88 2.85 17.23
C VAL A 666 5.14 1.36 16.97
N PHE A 667 5.96 1.06 15.96
CA PHE A 667 6.42 -0.29 15.67
C PHE A 667 7.11 -0.93 16.89
N GLY A 668 8.08 -0.24 17.50
CA GLY A 668 8.78 -0.71 18.70
C GLY A 668 7.85 -0.98 19.87
N GLN A 669 6.91 -0.06 20.16
CA GLN A 669 5.94 -0.20 21.25
C GLN A 669 5.09 -1.47 21.10
N TYR A 670 4.51 -1.68 19.93
CA TYR A 670 3.63 -2.83 19.69
C TYR A 670 4.40 -4.14 19.48
N MET A 671 5.65 -4.09 18.98
CA MET A 671 6.55 -5.24 18.98
C MET A 671 6.88 -5.68 20.40
N ILE A 672 7.22 -4.75 21.31
CA ILE A 672 7.49 -5.07 22.73
C ILE A 672 6.26 -5.71 23.37
N LEU A 673 5.07 -5.12 23.19
CA LEU A 673 3.82 -5.70 23.69
C LEU A 673 3.62 -7.14 23.20
N SER A 674 3.84 -7.37 21.90
CA SER A 674 3.67 -8.69 21.28
C SER A 674 4.71 -9.70 21.78
N VAL A 675 5.98 -9.31 21.90
CA VAL A 675 7.06 -10.18 22.39
C VAL A 675 6.88 -10.51 23.88
N VAL A 676 6.44 -9.55 24.71
CA VAL A 676 6.09 -9.80 26.11
C VAL A 676 4.94 -10.81 26.19
N ALA A 677 3.90 -10.65 25.37
CA ALA A 677 2.81 -11.61 25.29
C ALA A 677 3.29 -13.00 24.81
N ALA A 678 4.27 -13.07 23.89
CA ALA A 678 4.88 -14.33 23.43
C ALA A 678 5.65 -15.01 24.56
N MET A 679 6.42 -14.25 25.34
CA MET A 679 7.13 -14.74 26.52
C MET A 679 6.18 -15.42 27.50
N PHE A 680 5.05 -14.77 27.81
CA PHE A 680 4.02 -15.37 28.65
C PHE A 680 3.40 -16.60 27.99
N GLY A 681 3.13 -16.54 26.68
CA GLY A 681 2.70 -17.65 25.83
C GLY A 681 3.55 -18.91 26.04
N ASP A 682 4.86 -18.78 25.86
CA ASP A 682 5.80 -19.90 25.90
C ASP A 682 6.12 -20.37 27.32
N LEU A 683 6.30 -19.46 28.27
CA LEU A 683 6.82 -19.80 29.61
C LEU A 683 5.72 -20.11 30.63
N ILE A 684 4.50 -19.62 30.41
CA ILE A 684 3.37 -19.80 31.35
C ILE A 684 2.23 -20.62 30.73
N PHE A 685 1.79 -20.27 29.52
CA PHE A 685 0.63 -20.92 28.90
C PHE A 685 0.96 -22.29 28.29
N LEU A 686 2.02 -22.38 27.50
CA LEU A 686 2.48 -23.62 26.85
C LEU A 686 2.63 -24.80 27.84
N PRO A 687 3.29 -24.66 29.01
CA PRO A 687 3.43 -25.77 29.95
C PRO A 687 2.09 -26.31 30.46
N SER A 688 1.14 -25.41 30.74
CA SER A 688 -0.20 -25.73 31.23
C SER A 688 -1.04 -26.45 30.17
N PHE A 689 -0.89 -26.05 28.90
CA PHE A 689 -1.49 -26.73 27.76
C PHE A 689 -0.89 -28.12 27.57
N LEU A 690 0.44 -28.24 27.56
CA LEU A 690 1.16 -29.51 27.42
C LEU A 690 0.82 -30.52 28.53
N GLN A 691 0.64 -30.07 29.78
CA GLN A 691 0.24 -30.95 30.88
C GLN A 691 -1.15 -31.58 30.66
N GLN A 692 -2.06 -30.86 30.01
CA GLN A 692 -3.44 -31.27 29.82
C GLN A 692 -3.72 -31.84 28.43
N PHE A 693 -2.65 -32.12 27.69
CA PHE A 693 -2.64 -32.62 26.33
C PHE A 693 -3.66 -33.75 26.05
N LYS A 694 -3.78 -34.74 26.94
CA LYS A 694 -4.72 -35.86 26.75
C LYS A 694 -6.20 -35.49 26.90
N ARG A 695 -6.53 -34.41 27.63
CA ARG A 695 -7.92 -34.06 28.01
C ARG A 695 -8.56 -33.04 27.07
N TYR A 696 -7.78 -32.13 26.50
CA TYR A 696 -8.30 -31.02 25.66
C TYR A 696 -8.01 -31.15 24.18
N PHE A 697 -7.26 -32.19 23.76
CA PHE A 697 -7.04 -32.47 22.34
C PHE A 697 -8.35 -32.57 21.55
N THR A 698 -9.39 -33.16 22.16
CA THR A 698 -10.73 -33.28 21.57
C THR A 698 -11.43 -31.93 21.48
N ILE A 699 -11.29 -31.06 22.48
CA ILE A 699 -11.90 -29.72 22.52
C ILE A 699 -11.19 -28.79 21.52
N LEU A 700 -9.88 -28.91 21.38
CA LEU A 700 -9.05 -28.14 20.45
C LEU A 700 -9.28 -28.57 18.99
N ALA A 701 -9.51 -29.87 18.74
CA ALA A 701 -9.98 -30.34 17.44
C ALA A 701 -11.36 -29.76 17.11
N ILE A 702 -12.28 -29.71 18.09
CA ILE A 702 -13.62 -29.14 17.90
C ILE A 702 -13.55 -27.63 17.67
N VAL A 703 -12.74 -26.85 18.41
CA VAL A 703 -12.57 -25.41 18.16
C VAL A 703 -11.89 -25.15 16.82
N GLY A 704 -10.90 -25.96 16.43
CA GLY A 704 -10.27 -25.91 15.10
C GLY A 704 -11.23 -26.24 13.95
N LEU A 705 -12.21 -27.12 14.18
CA LEU A 705 -13.31 -27.42 13.24
C LEU A 705 -14.43 -26.37 13.27
N SER A 706 -14.70 -25.77 14.42
CA SER A 706 -15.69 -24.67 14.60
C SER A 706 -15.20 -23.32 14.07
N PHE A 707 -13.90 -23.19 13.75
CA PHE A 707 -13.37 -22.10 12.92
C PHE A 707 -13.69 -22.24 11.43
N HIS A 708 -14.68 -23.05 11.06
CA HIS A 708 -15.62 -22.67 9.99
C HIS A 708 -16.56 -21.54 10.46
N VAL A 709 -15.96 -20.42 10.89
CA VAL A 709 -16.69 -19.15 10.96
C VAL A 709 -16.89 -18.67 9.53
N SER A 710 -18.07 -19.00 9.02
CA SER A 710 -18.79 -18.21 8.02
C SER A 710 -18.00 -17.93 6.74
N LYS A 711 -17.90 -18.94 5.86
CA LYS A 711 -17.90 -18.74 4.41
C LYS A 711 -19.23 -18.09 3.95
N SER A 712 -19.58 -16.91 4.47
CA SER A 712 -20.52 -16.00 3.80
C SER A 712 -19.78 -14.94 2.97
N TYR A 713 -18.44 -15.01 2.93
CA TYR A 713 -17.58 -14.22 2.05
C TYR A 713 -16.89 -15.04 0.95
N ALA A 714 -17.04 -16.37 0.92
CA ALA A 714 -16.24 -17.25 0.06
C ALA A 714 -16.95 -17.76 -1.20
N ALA A 715 -18.28 -17.71 -1.29
CA ALA A 715 -18.99 -18.15 -2.50
C ALA A 715 -18.68 -17.27 -3.72
N THR A 716 -18.36 -15.99 -3.50
CA THR A 716 -17.88 -15.07 -4.55
C THR A 716 -16.43 -15.38 -4.95
N ASN A 717 -15.56 -15.71 -4.00
CA ASN A 717 -14.16 -16.00 -4.29
C ASN A 717 -13.98 -17.35 -5.02
N ASP A 718 -14.73 -18.40 -4.69
CA ASP A 718 -14.57 -19.71 -5.38
C ASP A 718 -14.99 -19.62 -6.87
N ALA A 719 -16.07 -18.89 -7.20
CA ALA A 719 -16.50 -18.69 -8.58
C ALA A 719 -15.54 -17.79 -9.38
N GLU A 720 -14.99 -16.74 -8.76
CA GLU A 720 -14.01 -15.85 -9.39
C GLU A 720 -12.65 -16.54 -9.58
N VAL A 721 -12.23 -17.39 -8.63
CA VAL A 721 -11.03 -18.22 -8.73
C VAL A 721 -11.19 -19.29 -9.82
N LEU A 722 -12.35 -19.94 -9.92
CA LEU A 722 -12.65 -20.89 -11.00
C LEU A 722 -12.61 -20.22 -12.37
N LEU A 723 -13.20 -19.03 -12.50
CA LEU A 723 -13.12 -18.23 -13.73
C LEU A 723 -11.67 -17.87 -14.09
N LYS A 724 -10.88 -17.38 -13.13
CA LYS A 724 -9.46 -17.05 -13.35
C LYS A 724 -8.64 -18.27 -13.74
N LYS A 725 -8.89 -19.43 -13.10
CA LYS A 725 -8.20 -20.69 -13.42
C LYS A 725 -8.59 -21.18 -14.82
N ALA A 726 -9.87 -21.14 -15.18
CA ALA A 726 -10.33 -21.48 -16.53
C ALA A 726 -9.71 -20.58 -17.61
N GLN A 727 -9.68 -19.26 -17.37
CA GLN A 727 -9.02 -18.30 -18.24
C GLN A 727 -7.51 -18.58 -18.39
N SER A 728 -6.83 -18.98 -17.31
CA SER A 728 -5.41 -19.33 -17.35
C SER A 728 -5.10 -20.61 -18.15
N LEU A 729 -6.08 -21.52 -18.27
CA LEU A 729 -5.95 -22.74 -19.07
C LEU A 729 -6.16 -22.49 -20.57
N LEU A 730 -6.74 -21.34 -20.95
CA LEU A 730 -6.98 -20.93 -22.34
C LEU A 730 -5.78 -20.17 -22.96
N VAL A 731 -4.63 -20.11 -22.28
CA VAL A 731 -3.43 -19.42 -22.79
C VAL A 731 -2.64 -20.35 -23.73
N SER A 732 -3.01 -20.38 -25.01
CA SER A 732 -2.25 -21.05 -26.07
C SER A 732 -1.47 -20.05 -26.93
N LYS A 733 -0.43 -20.51 -27.66
CA LYS A 733 0.31 -19.66 -28.63
C LYS A 733 -0.54 -19.35 -29.86
N ASP A 734 -1.45 -20.25 -30.20
CA ASP A 734 -2.47 -20.09 -31.24
C ASP A 734 -3.69 -20.94 -30.90
N ASP A 735 -4.85 -20.55 -31.43
CA ASP A 735 -6.08 -21.32 -31.33
C ASP A 735 -6.92 -21.21 -32.60
N SER A 736 -7.84 -22.16 -32.77
CA SER A 736 -8.91 -22.03 -33.76
C SER A 736 -10.21 -22.54 -33.17
N ALA A 737 -11.29 -21.81 -33.39
CA ALA A 737 -12.62 -22.15 -32.92
C ALA A 737 -13.65 -22.06 -34.04
N GLN A 738 -14.60 -22.99 -34.07
CA GLN A 738 -15.81 -22.87 -34.88
C GLN A 738 -16.96 -22.57 -33.93
N ILE A 739 -17.58 -21.40 -34.09
CA ILE A 739 -18.63 -20.91 -33.20
C ILE A 739 -19.95 -20.96 -33.96
N SER A 740 -20.93 -21.62 -33.35
CA SER A 740 -22.34 -21.56 -33.78
C SER A 740 -23.09 -20.67 -32.79
N MET A 741 -23.74 -19.64 -33.31
CA MET A 741 -24.48 -18.66 -32.52
C MET A 741 -25.93 -18.65 -32.99
N GLN A 742 -26.86 -18.72 -32.04
CA GLN A 742 -28.29 -18.54 -32.28
C GLN A 742 -28.73 -17.27 -31.55
N ILE A 743 -29.14 -16.28 -32.32
CA ILE A 743 -29.61 -14.98 -31.84
C ILE A 743 -31.13 -15.05 -31.79
N ILE A 744 -31.71 -14.74 -30.64
CA ILE A 744 -33.16 -14.75 -30.43
C ILE A 744 -33.59 -13.32 -30.11
N GLU A 745 -34.37 -12.73 -31.00
CA GLU A 745 -34.87 -11.36 -30.88
C GLU A 745 -36.04 -11.29 -29.87
N ALA A 746 -36.38 -10.10 -29.39
CA ALA A 746 -37.49 -9.90 -28.45
C ALA A 746 -38.86 -10.39 -28.97
N ASN A 747 -39.03 -10.44 -30.30
CA ASN A 747 -40.23 -10.97 -30.97
C ASN A 747 -40.20 -12.50 -31.17
N GLY A 748 -39.19 -13.19 -30.65
CA GLY A 748 -39.03 -14.65 -30.76
C GLY A 748 -38.42 -15.15 -32.06
N SER A 749 -38.11 -14.27 -33.02
CA SER A 749 -37.42 -14.66 -34.26
C SER A 749 -35.99 -15.12 -33.97
N LYS A 750 -35.53 -16.14 -34.69
CA LYS A 750 -34.20 -16.75 -34.51
C LYS A 750 -33.34 -16.52 -35.74
N LYS A 751 -32.12 -16.05 -35.55
CA LYS A 751 -31.09 -15.96 -36.59
C LYS A 751 -29.92 -16.86 -36.21
N GLU A 752 -29.46 -17.70 -37.14
CA GLU A 752 -28.29 -18.54 -36.92
C GLU A 752 -27.08 -18.00 -37.66
N ARG A 753 -25.93 -18.01 -36.99
CA ARG A 753 -24.64 -17.64 -37.56
C ARG A 753 -23.60 -18.69 -37.24
N GLN A 754 -22.74 -18.97 -38.23
CA GLN A 754 -21.58 -19.83 -38.04
C GLN A 754 -20.34 -19.03 -38.42
N ILE A 755 -19.38 -18.96 -37.52
CA ILE A 755 -18.11 -18.24 -37.73
C ILE A 755 -16.93 -19.13 -37.38
N THR A 756 -15.81 -18.91 -38.06
CA THR A 756 -14.51 -19.47 -37.69
C THR A 756 -13.65 -18.36 -37.15
N ILE A 757 -13.02 -18.61 -36.02
CA ILE A 757 -12.02 -17.73 -35.43
C ILE A 757 -10.68 -18.46 -35.44
N LYS A 758 -9.61 -17.75 -35.81
CA LYS A 758 -8.23 -18.19 -35.63
C LYS A 758 -7.47 -17.11 -34.87
N ARG A 759 -6.75 -17.49 -33.82
CA ARG A 759 -5.97 -16.57 -33.00
C ARG A 759 -4.51 -16.97 -32.98
N LYS A 760 -3.63 -15.99 -32.88
CA LYS A 760 -2.19 -16.17 -32.69
C LYS A 760 -1.69 -15.14 -31.69
N TYR A 761 -1.07 -15.60 -30.62
CA TYR A 761 -0.58 -14.79 -29.51
C TYR A 761 0.96 -14.79 -29.49
N SER A 762 1.56 -13.62 -29.32
CA SER A 762 3.01 -13.43 -29.17
C SER A 762 3.28 -12.30 -28.17
N ASN A 763 4.45 -12.31 -27.51
CA ASN A 763 4.82 -11.34 -26.47
C ASN A 763 4.72 -9.85 -26.90
N LYS A 764 4.70 -9.56 -28.20
CA LYS A 764 4.57 -8.20 -28.74
C LYS A 764 3.38 -8.01 -29.69
N LYS A 765 2.71 -9.08 -30.11
CA LYS A 765 1.75 -9.04 -31.22
C LYS A 765 0.65 -10.10 -31.08
N ASN A 766 -0.60 -9.67 -31.03
CA ASN A 766 -1.77 -10.54 -30.99
C ASN A 766 -2.58 -10.38 -32.27
N GLN A 767 -2.91 -11.49 -32.93
CA GLN A 767 -3.64 -11.49 -34.20
C GLN A 767 -4.89 -12.36 -34.08
N VAL A 768 -6.03 -11.82 -34.49
CA VAL A 768 -7.32 -12.50 -34.49
C VAL A 768 -7.95 -12.39 -35.87
N LEU A 769 -8.21 -13.52 -36.51
CA LEU A 769 -8.92 -13.60 -37.79
C LEU A 769 -10.30 -14.24 -37.57
N VAL A 770 -11.34 -13.53 -37.96
CA VAL A 770 -12.73 -14.00 -37.94
C VAL A 770 -13.22 -14.14 -39.37
N LYS A 771 -13.91 -15.25 -39.68
CA LYS A 771 -14.52 -15.49 -40.99
C LYS A 771 -15.96 -15.98 -40.84
N ILE A 772 -16.88 -15.36 -41.56
CA ILE A 772 -18.30 -15.74 -41.56
C ILE A 772 -18.52 -16.92 -42.51
N GLN A 773 -19.14 -17.99 -42.01
CA GLN A 773 -19.55 -19.17 -42.78
C GLN A 773 -21.05 -19.17 -43.13
N LYS A 774 -21.90 -18.68 -42.22
CA LYS A 774 -23.35 -18.48 -42.39
C LYS A 774 -23.78 -17.16 -41.75
N PRO A 775 -24.80 -16.45 -42.27
CA PRO A 775 -25.68 -16.83 -43.40
C PRO A 775 -25.01 -16.68 -44.79
N SER A 776 -25.63 -17.24 -45.84
CA SER A 776 -25.04 -17.38 -47.18
C SER A 776 -24.73 -16.04 -47.86
N ASP A 777 -25.52 -15.01 -47.59
CA ASP A 777 -25.38 -13.62 -48.06
C ASP A 777 -24.14 -12.91 -47.50
N GLN A 778 -23.62 -13.36 -46.35
CA GLN A 778 -22.41 -12.82 -45.72
C GLN A 778 -21.22 -13.79 -45.74
N LYS A 779 -21.38 -14.95 -46.41
CA LYS A 779 -20.39 -16.02 -46.43
C LYS A 779 -19.08 -15.53 -47.07
N GLY A 780 -17.99 -15.68 -46.33
CA GLY A 780 -16.65 -15.29 -46.77
C GLY A 780 -16.21 -13.89 -46.34
N ALA A 781 -17.09 -13.09 -45.73
CA ALA A 781 -16.66 -11.85 -45.05
C ALA A 781 -15.69 -12.18 -43.91
N GLY A 782 -14.66 -11.35 -43.77
CA GLY A 782 -13.58 -11.58 -42.81
C GLY A 782 -13.14 -10.31 -42.09
N LEU A 783 -12.76 -10.46 -40.82
CA LEU A 783 -12.13 -9.41 -40.02
C LEU A 783 -10.78 -9.91 -39.54
N LEU A 784 -9.72 -9.15 -39.77
CA LEU A 784 -8.43 -9.33 -39.12
C LEU A 784 -8.20 -8.19 -38.13
N SER A 785 -7.99 -8.52 -36.85
CA SER A 785 -7.49 -7.57 -35.85
C SER A 785 -6.06 -7.93 -35.48
N VAL A 786 -5.18 -6.92 -35.45
CA VAL A 786 -3.78 -7.03 -35.04
C VAL A 786 -3.52 -5.99 -33.95
N ILE A 787 -3.13 -6.45 -32.77
CA ILE A 787 -2.76 -5.61 -31.63
C ILE A 787 -1.25 -5.71 -31.45
N GLU A 788 -0.54 -4.60 -31.58
CA GLU A 788 0.91 -4.50 -31.46
C GLU A 788 1.26 -3.24 -30.63
N ASP A 789 1.99 -3.43 -29.54
CA ASP A 789 2.38 -2.38 -28.58
C ASP A 789 1.22 -1.47 -28.12
N GLY A 790 0.04 -2.08 -27.89
CA GLY A 790 -1.17 -1.37 -27.43
C GLY A 790 -1.94 -0.63 -28.52
N SER A 791 -1.43 -0.59 -29.76
CA SER A 791 -2.15 -0.10 -30.93
C SER A 791 -2.92 -1.22 -31.61
N GLU A 792 -4.23 -1.03 -31.81
CA GLU A 792 -5.09 -2.00 -32.51
C GLU A 792 -5.34 -1.54 -33.95
N GLN A 793 -5.06 -2.42 -34.91
CA GLN A 793 -5.32 -2.21 -36.33
C GLN A 793 -6.27 -3.29 -36.84
N GLN A 794 -7.34 -2.87 -37.52
CA GLN A 794 -8.36 -3.78 -38.04
C GLN A 794 -8.51 -3.67 -39.56
N TRP A 795 -8.66 -4.81 -40.22
CA TRP A 795 -8.91 -4.93 -41.65
C TRP A 795 -10.17 -5.74 -41.90
N LEU A 796 -11.01 -5.20 -42.77
CA LEU A 796 -12.26 -5.78 -43.21
C LEU A 796 -12.11 -6.34 -44.62
N TYR A 797 -12.54 -7.56 -44.84
CA TYR A 797 -12.66 -8.16 -46.18
C TYR A 797 -14.12 -8.39 -46.54
N LEU A 798 -14.54 -7.84 -47.68
CA LEU A 798 -15.89 -8.02 -48.22
C LEU A 798 -15.82 -8.86 -49.52
N PRO A 799 -16.48 -10.03 -49.58
CA PRO A 799 -16.32 -10.96 -50.69
C PRO A 799 -16.96 -10.47 -52.00
N SER A 800 -18.04 -9.67 -51.91
CA SER A 800 -18.75 -9.13 -53.09
C SER A 800 -17.91 -8.13 -53.88
N SER A 801 -17.12 -7.30 -53.19
CA SER A 801 -16.26 -6.29 -53.83
C SER A 801 -14.81 -6.76 -53.99
N LYS A 802 -14.42 -7.89 -53.37
CA LYS A 802 -13.03 -8.36 -53.25
C LYS A 802 -12.07 -7.29 -52.68
N GLN A 803 -12.58 -6.32 -51.92
CA GLN A 803 -11.78 -5.24 -51.34
C GLN A 803 -11.42 -5.52 -49.88
N VAL A 804 -10.20 -5.13 -49.50
CA VAL A 804 -9.76 -5.03 -48.11
C VAL A 804 -9.79 -3.56 -47.68
N ARG A 805 -10.46 -3.24 -46.57
CA ARG A 805 -10.50 -1.89 -46.01
C ARG A 805 -9.93 -1.87 -44.61
N ARG A 806 -8.98 -0.98 -44.35
CA ARG A 806 -8.50 -0.70 -42.99
C ARG A 806 -9.46 0.24 -42.29
N PHE A 807 -9.80 -0.04 -41.03
CA PHE A 807 -10.57 0.88 -40.21
C PHE A 807 -10.00 0.90 -38.78
N VAL A 808 -10.17 2.04 -38.10
CA VAL A 808 -9.74 2.23 -36.71
C VAL A 808 -11.00 2.32 -35.88
N SER A 809 -11.33 1.25 -35.15
CA SER A 809 -12.51 1.24 -34.29
C SER A 809 -12.27 2.17 -33.08
N LYS A 810 -13.00 3.29 -33.04
CA LYS A 810 -13.03 4.20 -31.88
C LYS A 810 -14.03 3.74 -30.80
N ASN A 811 -14.85 2.72 -31.07
CA ASN A 811 -15.92 2.23 -30.20
C ASN A 811 -15.89 0.69 -30.09
N LYS A 812 -15.52 0.16 -28.91
CA LYS A 812 -15.58 -1.30 -28.61
C LYS A 812 -16.99 -1.88 -28.50
N GLN A 813 -18.02 -1.04 -28.66
CA GLN A 813 -19.44 -1.37 -28.52
C GLN A 813 -20.21 -1.37 -29.85
N GLU A 814 -19.54 -1.12 -30.98
CA GLU A 814 -20.18 -1.24 -32.30
C GLU A 814 -19.85 -2.61 -32.89
N GLY A 815 -20.89 -3.25 -33.43
CA GLY A 815 -20.77 -4.59 -33.98
C GLY A 815 -19.87 -4.65 -35.22
N VAL A 816 -19.06 -5.68 -35.31
CA VAL A 816 -18.17 -5.93 -36.45
C VAL A 816 -19.00 -6.17 -37.70
N LEU A 817 -18.66 -5.58 -38.85
CA LEU A 817 -19.34 -5.87 -40.13
C LEU A 817 -20.86 -5.55 -40.17
N GLY A 818 -21.37 -4.66 -39.31
CA GLY A 818 -22.83 -4.47 -39.16
C GLY A 818 -23.55 -5.71 -38.61
N SER A 819 -22.77 -6.67 -38.08
CA SER A 819 -23.28 -7.80 -37.32
C SER A 819 -23.43 -7.44 -35.86
N GLU A 820 -24.20 -8.22 -35.13
CA GLU A 820 -24.37 -8.07 -33.69
C GLU A 820 -23.15 -8.64 -32.90
N LEU A 821 -22.08 -9.07 -33.59
CA LEU A 821 -20.84 -9.52 -32.96
C LEU A 821 -20.03 -8.34 -32.46
N SER A 822 -19.89 -8.23 -31.15
CA SER A 822 -18.99 -7.28 -30.51
C SER A 822 -17.55 -7.84 -30.48
N PRO A 823 -16.52 -6.98 -30.37
CA PRO A 823 -15.15 -7.42 -30.11
C PRO A 823 -15.02 -8.31 -28.85
N GLN A 824 -15.97 -8.26 -27.91
CA GLN A 824 -15.97 -9.05 -26.67
C GLN A 824 -16.32 -10.52 -26.92
N ASP A 825 -17.10 -10.79 -27.97
CA ASP A 825 -17.44 -12.16 -28.39
C ASP A 825 -16.23 -12.90 -28.98
N LEU A 826 -15.19 -12.13 -29.33
CA LEU A 826 -13.98 -12.61 -29.96
C LEU A 826 -12.84 -12.81 -28.96
N ASP A 827 -12.96 -12.31 -27.71
CA ASP A 827 -11.95 -12.41 -26.66
C ASP A 827 -12.57 -12.91 -25.33
N LEU A 828 -12.42 -14.21 -25.05
CA LEU A 828 -12.90 -14.84 -23.82
C LEU A 828 -12.27 -14.26 -22.53
N ASN A 829 -11.16 -13.52 -22.65
CA ASN A 829 -10.52 -12.84 -21.53
C ASN A 829 -11.11 -11.44 -21.25
N THR A 830 -11.96 -10.89 -22.14
CA THR A 830 -12.57 -9.56 -21.93
C THR A 830 -13.72 -9.53 -20.94
N ALA A 831 -14.18 -10.68 -20.42
CA ALA A 831 -15.13 -10.71 -19.32
C ALA A 831 -14.49 -10.19 -18.01
N LYS A 832 -14.36 -8.86 -17.88
CA LYS A 832 -14.00 -8.18 -16.63
C LYS A 832 -15.23 -8.16 -15.74
N ALA A 833 -15.33 -9.17 -14.88
CA ALA A 833 -16.46 -9.32 -13.98
C ALA A 833 -16.55 -8.13 -13.01
N ALA A 834 -17.73 -7.52 -12.91
CA ALA A 834 -18.06 -6.66 -11.77
C ALA A 834 -18.44 -7.52 -10.55
N GLN A 835 -19.04 -8.68 -10.80
CA GLN A 835 -19.39 -9.69 -9.80
C GLN A 835 -19.52 -11.06 -10.48
N VAL A 836 -18.85 -12.08 -9.96
CA VAL A 836 -19.02 -13.49 -10.36
C VAL A 836 -19.80 -14.21 -9.28
N THR A 837 -20.84 -14.93 -9.67
CA THR A 837 -21.68 -15.73 -8.77
C THR A 837 -21.75 -17.16 -9.26
N PHE A 838 -21.45 -18.12 -8.39
CA PHE A 838 -21.72 -19.52 -8.63
C PHE A 838 -23.23 -19.75 -8.82
N LEU A 839 -23.62 -20.53 -9.82
CA LEU A 839 -25.02 -20.94 -10.01
C LEU A 839 -25.24 -22.39 -9.56
N ARG A 840 -24.59 -23.36 -10.21
CA ARG A 840 -24.72 -24.80 -9.91
C ARG A 840 -23.69 -25.63 -10.68
N ASN A 841 -23.44 -26.88 -10.27
CA ASN A 841 -22.77 -27.87 -11.11
C ASN A 841 -23.79 -28.57 -12.01
N THR A 842 -23.42 -28.83 -13.26
CA THR A 842 -24.29 -29.50 -14.24
C THR A 842 -23.45 -30.32 -15.22
N LYS A 843 -24.11 -31.01 -16.17
CA LYS A 843 -23.44 -31.73 -17.25
C LYS A 843 -23.73 -31.05 -18.58
N VAL A 844 -22.68 -30.81 -19.36
CA VAL A 844 -22.80 -30.43 -20.78
C VAL A 844 -22.28 -31.61 -21.59
N GLY A 845 -23.21 -32.35 -22.21
CA GLY A 845 -22.91 -33.66 -22.79
C GLY A 845 -22.48 -34.66 -21.72
N ASN A 846 -21.30 -35.27 -21.89
CA ASN A 846 -20.71 -36.21 -20.93
C ASN A 846 -19.69 -35.56 -19.96
N VAL A 847 -19.57 -34.23 -19.95
CA VAL A 847 -18.58 -33.51 -19.13
C VAL A 847 -19.26 -32.82 -17.96
N ASP A 848 -18.75 -33.05 -16.75
CA ASP A 848 -19.14 -32.32 -15.55
C ASP A 848 -18.57 -30.91 -15.59
N VAL A 849 -19.45 -29.91 -15.55
CA VAL A 849 -19.10 -28.48 -15.66
C VAL A 849 -19.72 -27.67 -14.54
N THR A 850 -19.03 -26.59 -14.16
CA THR A 850 -19.52 -25.62 -13.18
C THR A 850 -20.16 -24.45 -13.89
N MET A 851 -21.43 -24.19 -13.62
CA MET A 851 -22.18 -23.06 -14.18
C MET A 851 -22.02 -21.84 -13.28
N ILE A 852 -21.52 -20.75 -13.84
CA ILE A 852 -21.33 -19.46 -13.16
C ILE A 852 -22.08 -18.34 -13.90
N GLU A 853 -22.52 -17.33 -13.17
CA GLU A 853 -23.05 -16.07 -13.71
C GLU A 853 -22.01 -14.97 -13.54
N ILE A 854 -21.75 -14.24 -14.61
CA ILE A 854 -20.90 -13.06 -14.65
C ILE A 854 -21.82 -11.85 -14.89
N LYS A 855 -22.02 -11.04 -13.84
CA LYS A 855 -22.69 -9.75 -13.99
C LYS A 855 -21.67 -8.73 -14.49
N SER A 856 -21.99 -8.12 -15.61
CA SER A 856 -21.09 -7.18 -16.23
C SER A 856 -21.19 -5.79 -15.63
N ASN A 857 -20.08 -5.05 -15.65
CA ASN A 857 -20.11 -3.62 -15.40
C ASN A 857 -20.74 -2.94 -16.62
N SER A 858 -21.99 -2.49 -16.48
CA SER A 858 -22.83 -1.89 -17.54
C SER A 858 -22.18 -0.77 -18.37
N ASN A 859 -21.03 -0.24 -17.92
CA ASN A 859 -20.28 0.79 -18.62
C ASN A 859 -19.33 0.27 -19.72
N GLU A 860 -19.04 -1.05 -19.79
CA GLU A 860 -18.04 -1.59 -20.71
C GLU A 860 -18.53 -2.72 -21.62
N THR A 861 -19.68 -3.35 -21.37
CA THR A 861 -20.19 -4.47 -22.19
C THR A 861 -21.60 -4.23 -22.71
N GLN A 862 -21.95 -4.90 -23.82
CA GLN A 862 -23.34 -4.95 -24.30
C GLN A 862 -24.21 -5.93 -23.50
N TYR A 863 -23.58 -6.85 -22.75
CA TYR A 863 -24.27 -7.88 -21.97
C TYR A 863 -24.68 -7.37 -20.58
N LEU A 864 -25.94 -7.58 -20.20
CA LEU A 864 -26.41 -7.39 -18.81
C LEU A 864 -25.81 -8.45 -17.87
N LYS A 865 -25.71 -9.69 -18.38
CA LYS A 865 -25.11 -10.83 -17.70
C LYS A 865 -24.65 -11.86 -18.72
N ALA A 866 -23.63 -12.64 -18.36
CA ALA A 866 -23.22 -13.83 -19.09
C ALA A 866 -23.32 -15.04 -18.16
N VAL A 867 -23.81 -16.16 -18.68
CA VAL A 867 -23.78 -17.45 -17.99
C VAL A 867 -22.74 -18.31 -18.68
N VAL A 868 -21.77 -18.79 -17.91
CA VAL A 868 -20.61 -19.53 -18.43
C VAL A 868 -20.57 -20.90 -17.78
N TRP A 869 -20.28 -21.92 -18.57
CA TRP A 869 -20.02 -23.28 -18.13
C TRP A 869 -18.52 -23.52 -18.22
N ILE A 870 -17.90 -23.78 -17.08
CA ILE A 870 -16.46 -24.01 -16.90
C ILE A 870 -16.18 -25.48 -16.67
#